data_AF-A0A4U0TLB2-F1
#
_entry.id   AF-A0A4U0TLB2-F1
#
_cell.length_a   1.000
_cell.length_b   1.000
_cell.length_c   1.000
_cell.angle_alpha   90.00
_cell.angle_beta   90.00
_cell.angle_gamma   90.00
#
_symmetry.space_group_name_H-M   'P 1'
#
loop_
_entity.id
_entity.type
_entity.pdbx_description
1 polymer ?
#
loop_
_entity_poly.entity_id
_entity_poly.type
_entity_poly.pdbx_seq_one_letter_code
_entity_poly.pdbx_strand_id
1 'polypeptide(L)'
;MRDRRNTSLSISSNSSSTSTASTLAHDSSHEKRYTSPPVSPTLPAPVTKGSSARLPSKRSAAVKILMSLCALLVLWNYFYGQPLQPRRLDTSPEESIGEVILAEPTATLVLDASGLSKWTVAIPHNSSFPLHAAQYQAICRQGDELSSKLTNESRSFGLRNWRRKSSYYTLDRNFLDVADLEPLPDDVCNSSLTFVMDTADASFGKSLLMLWMSYGLAKKEGRAFFLDDTRWPFGKYTSYFPPLPAQGCSPPPQHHIVPCPHQAKHLVISAATAKWSFGRAFEQEFTPVRKHGVHGHRRIFDLIRAGYEDLFELVGDDAAYATSRIAKLTGEAASHHGSLVAMQIRRGDLHPSEYQFSRDYLPLARYAGAARILSSRLLGGNLSKPEASNNAAGLSSPSDNIRSPLLLASDDPDIINSPELSQAATPFPVQKAQERIMLATKAALDQTSPKQPIRQPGSAYVKHVDENSGWEGGFFSALFFSLGRPSPSASQDRSTGLADAADGQVLEQVMRMRELVGRAYLLDLAVLGESDGVVSGDIRTMEPREPSYLGAAIFWSYILAALVFSSTAVHSIITTKPPAVKEQTTRKSDAGNKTKHKRSTRLLTFLALLSFTTLSANMLHVLIHSFTTWTTYHPQLPPSTPKTLPALIWSWSTTTPLFHAFATAILASPARRLWTLAELCLALYTTLFMSIQGRKHRVPRLYAFFALSQILPV
;
A
#
# COMPACT_ATOMS: atom_id res chain seq x y z
N MET A 1 22.66 -30.12 -15.15
CA MET A 1 22.27 -28.80 -14.57
C MET A 1 23.07 -27.72 -15.27
N ARG A 2 22.42 -26.95 -16.15
CA ARG A 2 22.99 -25.77 -16.81
C ARG A 2 22.00 -24.64 -16.55
N ASP A 3 22.40 -23.69 -15.72
CA ASP A 3 21.62 -22.50 -15.40
C ASP A 3 21.44 -21.65 -16.66
N ARG A 4 20.18 -21.49 -17.08
CA ARG A 4 19.81 -20.47 -18.07
C ARG A 4 19.58 -19.16 -17.32
N ARG A 5 20.51 -18.22 -17.53
CA ARG A 5 20.43 -16.83 -17.08
C ARG A 5 19.31 -16.13 -17.84
N ASN A 6 18.38 -15.55 -17.10
CA ASN A 6 17.43 -14.58 -17.61
C ASN A 6 18.19 -13.30 -17.99
N THR A 7 18.11 -12.93 -19.27
CA THR A 7 18.62 -11.67 -19.81
C THR A 7 17.68 -10.54 -19.38
N SER A 8 18.11 -9.74 -18.41
CA SER A 8 17.51 -8.45 -18.13
C SER A 8 17.90 -7.45 -19.24
N LEU A 9 16.90 -7.00 -20.00
CA LEU A 9 17.02 -5.84 -20.86
C LEU A 9 17.30 -4.62 -19.98
N SER A 10 18.56 -4.18 -19.98
CA SER A 10 19.04 -3.01 -19.24
C SER A 10 19.22 -1.86 -20.22
N ILE A 11 18.37 -0.84 -20.07
CA ILE A 11 18.55 0.47 -20.70
C ILE A 11 19.68 1.17 -19.92
N SER A 12 20.82 1.36 -20.57
CA SER A 12 21.96 2.10 -20.01
C SER A 12 21.76 3.60 -20.23
N SER A 13 21.84 4.38 -19.16
CA SER A 13 22.11 5.82 -19.21
C SER A 13 23.53 6.07 -18.73
N ASN A 14 24.33 6.69 -19.61
CA ASN A 14 25.73 7.05 -19.43
C ASN A 14 25.98 7.90 -18.17
N SER A 15 26.96 7.49 -17.37
CA SER A 15 27.82 8.43 -16.65
C SER A 15 29.21 7.83 -16.47
N SER A 16 30.18 8.52 -17.06
CA SER A 16 31.61 8.24 -17.11
C SER A 16 32.25 8.02 -15.73
N SER A 17 32.99 6.92 -15.61
CA SER A 17 34.00 6.69 -14.58
C SER A 17 35.35 7.23 -15.04
N THR A 18 36.00 8.06 -14.22
CA THR A 18 37.46 8.21 -14.25
C THR A 18 38.02 7.36 -13.11
N SER A 19 38.77 6.34 -13.50
CA SER A 19 39.40 5.36 -12.63
C SER A 19 40.75 5.85 -12.10
N THR A 20 41.08 5.50 -10.87
CA THR A 20 42.45 5.11 -10.53
C THR A 20 42.44 3.98 -9.50
N ALA A 21 43.09 2.88 -9.89
CA ALA A 21 43.41 1.69 -9.11
C ALA A 21 44.38 2.02 -7.94
N SER A 22 44.67 1.19 -6.93
CA SER A 22 45.02 -0.23 -6.99
C SER A 22 45.26 -0.84 -5.58
N THR A 23 44.89 -2.12 -5.41
CA THR A 23 45.56 -3.25 -4.67
C THR A 23 46.05 -3.06 -3.22
N LEU A 24 45.52 -3.77 -2.19
CA LEU A 24 45.68 -5.20 -1.76
C LEU A 24 47.01 -5.57 -1.08
N ALA A 25 46.96 -5.97 0.20
CA ALA A 25 47.67 -7.11 0.89
C ALA A 25 47.65 -6.89 2.43
N HIS A 26 47.08 -7.82 3.24
CA HIS A 26 47.74 -8.83 4.12
C HIS A 26 48.67 -8.22 5.21
N ASP A 27 48.77 -8.62 6.48
CA ASP A 27 48.42 -9.85 7.22
C ASP A 27 48.51 -9.56 8.76
N SER A 28 48.37 -10.61 9.55
CA SER A 28 48.03 -10.77 10.97
C SER A 28 49.19 -10.84 12.00
N SER A 29 48.78 -10.81 13.29
CA SER A 29 49.29 -11.56 14.47
C SER A 29 50.14 -10.86 15.59
N HIS A 30 49.66 -11.01 16.86
CA HIS A 30 50.32 -11.42 18.13
C HIS A 30 51.66 -10.73 18.60
N GLU A 31 52.09 -10.52 19.87
CA GLU A 31 51.73 -10.93 21.25
C GLU A 31 52.72 -10.33 22.32
N LYS A 32 52.24 -10.11 23.57
CA LYS A 32 52.83 -10.06 24.97
C LYS A 32 54.14 -9.32 25.42
N ARG A 33 53.97 -8.61 26.58
CA ARG A 33 54.71 -8.48 27.89
C ARG A 33 56.27 -8.52 27.93
N TYR A 34 57.02 -7.82 28.80
CA TYR A 34 57.07 -7.61 30.28
C TYR A 34 57.91 -6.32 30.54
N THR A 35 57.86 -5.58 31.66
CA THR A 35 58.52 -5.84 32.97
C THR A 35 58.14 -4.75 34.01
N SER A 36 58.23 -5.09 35.30
CA SER A 36 58.17 -4.24 36.52
C SER A 36 59.49 -4.47 37.33
N PRO A 37 59.80 -3.93 38.55
CA PRO A 37 59.07 -3.08 39.54
C PRO A 37 60.05 -2.07 40.29
N PRO A 38 60.02 -1.67 41.61
CA PRO A 38 58.99 -1.38 42.66
C PRO A 38 59.24 -0.12 43.60
N VAL A 39 58.37 0.04 44.64
CA VAL A 39 58.49 0.65 46.03
C VAL A 39 58.46 2.21 46.23
N SER A 40 57.34 2.85 46.63
CA SER A 40 56.82 3.25 48.01
C SER A 40 57.40 4.57 48.58
N PRO A 41 56.88 5.17 49.70
CA PRO A 41 55.55 5.71 50.02
C PRO A 41 55.60 7.17 50.60
N THR A 42 54.49 7.68 51.15
CA THR A 42 54.31 8.78 52.16
C THR A 42 53.67 10.14 51.75
N LEU A 43 52.72 10.53 52.61
CA LEU A 43 51.90 11.77 52.76
C LEU A 43 52.75 13.01 53.20
N PRO A 44 52.20 14.23 53.47
CA PRO A 44 50.95 14.92 53.08
C PRO A 44 51.19 16.37 52.53
N ALA A 45 50.10 17.16 52.37
CA ALA A 45 50.01 18.53 51.83
C ALA A 45 50.74 19.65 52.65
N PRO A 46 50.95 20.85 52.08
CA PRO A 46 49.91 21.89 52.26
C PRO A 46 49.71 22.88 51.09
N VAL A 47 48.56 23.52 51.21
CA VAL A 47 47.96 24.59 50.42
C VAL A 47 48.78 25.88 50.45
N THR A 48 48.99 26.50 49.29
CA THR A 48 48.86 27.96 49.16
C THR A 48 48.15 28.32 47.85
N LYS A 49 47.12 29.16 48.00
CA LYS A 49 46.36 29.78 46.91
C LYS A 49 47.23 30.83 46.23
N GLY A 50 47.23 30.83 44.89
CA GLY A 50 47.73 31.92 44.07
C GLY A 50 46.86 32.07 42.83
N SER A 51 46.06 33.13 42.81
CA SER A 51 45.17 33.53 41.72
C SER A 51 45.92 33.82 40.43
N SER A 52 45.42 33.33 39.28
CA SER A 52 45.64 34.00 38.00
C SER A 52 44.45 33.81 37.06
N ALA A 53 44.13 34.89 36.36
CA ALA A 53 42.93 35.11 35.56
C ALA A 53 42.81 34.12 34.39
N ARG A 54 41.60 33.59 34.15
CA ARG A 54 41.31 32.79 32.95
C ARG A 54 40.76 33.69 31.85
N LEU A 55 41.49 33.74 30.72
CA LEU A 55 40.96 34.23 29.45
C LEU A 55 39.71 33.42 29.01
N PRO A 56 38.76 34.03 28.28
CA PRO A 56 37.56 33.35 27.82
C PRO A 56 37.90 32.27 26.78
N SER A 57 37.42 31.05 27.03
CA SER A 57 37.67 29.87 26.20
C SER A 57 37.03 30.00 24.81
N LYS A 58 37.86 30.03 23.76
CA LYS A 58 37.47 29.98 22.33
C LYS A 58 36.54 28.80 21.96
N ARG A 59 36.34 27.82 22.85
CA ARG A 59 35.39 26.69 22.67
C ARG A 59 33.92 27.10 22.80
N SER A 60 33.60 28.22 23.46
CA SER A 60 32.21 28.72 23.55
C SER A 60 31.71 29.32 22.23
N ALA A 61 32.60 29.90 21.42
CA ALA A 61 32.25 30.49 20.13
C ALA A 61 31.88 29.41 19.10
N ALA A 62 32.65 28.32 19.02
CA ALA A 62 32.37 27.20 18.12
C ALA A 62 31.02 26.53 18.41
N VAL A 63 30.66 26.38 19.69
CA VAL A 63 29.36 25.82 20.10
C VAL A 63 28.21 26.76 19.73
N LYS A 64 28.39 28.08 19.86
CA LYS A 64 27.38 29.06 19.45
C LYS A 64 27.22 29.11 17.92
N ILE A 65 28.31 28.96 17.18
CA ILE A 65 28.28 28.89 15.71
C ILE A 65 27.57 27.62 15.24
N LEU A 66 27.84 26.47 15.85
CA LEU A 66 27.17 25.21 15.52
C LEU A 66 25.67 25.24 15.87
N MET A 67 25.29 25.84 17.00
CA MET A 67 23.89 26.05 17.37
C MET A 67 23.19 27.02 16.41
N SER A 68 23.88 28.07 15.95
CA SER A 68 23.37 28.99 14.93
C SER A 68 23.17 28.27 13.60
N LEU A 69 24.09 27.39 13.21
CA LEU A 69 24.03 26.67 11.94
C LEU A 69 22.93 25.59 11.96
N CYS A 70 22.77 24.86 13.07
CA CYS A 70 21.66 23.93 13.26
C CYS A 70 20.31 24.64 13.36
N ALA A 71 20.22 25.78 14.06
CA ALA A 71 19.00 26.57 14.11
C ALA A 71 18.64 27.13 12.72
N LEU A 72 19.63 27.59 11.95
CA LEU A 72 19.47 27.99 10.55
C LEU A 72 19.04 26.82 9.67
N LEU A 73 19.56 25.61 9.86
CA LEU A 73 19.15 24.42 9.10
C LEU A 73 17.72 23.98 9.46
N VAL A 74 17.33 24.05 10.73
CA VAL A 74 15.96 23.76 11.18
C VAL A 74 14.99 24.83 10.67
N LEU A 75 15.36 26.11 10.74
CA LEU A 75 14.58 27.21 10.16
C LEU A 75 14.52 27.11 8.63
N TRP A 76 15.63 26.81 7.96
CA TRP A 76 15.69 26.59 6.52
C TRP A 76 14.80 25.41 6.11
N ASN A 77 14.84 24.28 6.81
CA ASN A 77 13.92 23.17 6.52
C ASN A 77 12.47 23.44 6.94
N TYR A 78 12.22 24.29 7.95
CA TYR A 78 10.86 24.68 8.33
C TYR A 78 10.23 25.63 7.31
N PHE A 79 11.03 26.55 6.77
CA PHE A 79 10.60 27.54 5.77
C PHE A 79 10.67 27.02 4.32
N TYR A 80 11.64 26.17 3.97
CA TYR A 80 11.80 25.58 2.62
C TYR A 80 11.33 24.11 2.51
N GLY A 81 11.05 23.43 3.61
CA GLY A 81 10.50 22.05 3.61
C GLY A 81 8.96 22.00 3.54
N GLN A 82 8.29 23.16 3.57
CA GLN A 82 6.97 23.32 2.98
C GLN A 82 7.20 23.49 1.47
N PRO A 83 6.53 22.73 0.59
CA PRO A 83 6.58 23.00 -0.84
C PRO A 83 5.84 24.32 -1.09
N LEU A 84 6.54 25.44 -0.95
CA LEU A 84 6.15 26.70 -1.58
C LEU A 84 6.50 26.58 -3.06
N GLN A 85 5.58 25.98 -3.81
CA GLN A 85 5.35 26.42 -5.18
C GLN A 85 4.36 27.59 -5.10
N PRO A 86 4.80 28.86 -5.07
CA PRO A 86 3.99 29.91 -5.64
C PRO A 86 4.18 29.78 -7.15
N ARG A 87 3.36 28.95 -7.80
CA ARG A 87 3.02 29.28 -9.18
C ARG A 87 2.15 30.53 -9.04
N ARG A 88 2.76 31.71 -9.21
CA ARG A 88 2.00 32.88 -9.66
C ARG A 88 1.40 32.46 -10.99
N LEU A 89 0.16 32.00 -10.96
CA LEU A 89 -0.73 32.26 -12.06
C LEU A 89 -1.33 33.62 -11.71
N ASP A 90 -1.04 34.62 -12.53
CA ASP A 90 -1.73 35.90 -12.45
C ASP A 90 -3.22 35.64 -12.68
N THR A 91 -3.98 35.41 -11.60
CA THR A 91 -5.43 35.58 -11.62
C THR A 91 -5.71 37.02 -11.24
N SER A 92 -5.83 37.84 -12.27
CA SER A 92 -6.51 39.13 -12.26
C SER A 92 -7.85 38.98 -11.50
N PRO A 93 -8.15 39.85 -10.53
CA PRO A 93 -9.44 39.84 -9.85
C PRO A 93 -10.42 40.67 -10.66
N GLU A 94 -10.97 40.13 -11.74
CA GLU A 94 -12.17 40.66 -12.39
C GLU A 94 -12.57 39.73 -13.54
N GLU A 95 -13.57 38.88 -13.30
CA GLU A 95 -14.63 38.66 -14.28
C GLU A 95 -15.80 37.99 -13.57
N SER A 96 -16.83 38.81 -13.32
CA SER A 96 -18.20 38.32 -13.20
C SER A 96 -18.55 37.60 -14.50
N ILE A 97 -18.76 36.30 -14.45
CA ILE A 97 -19.08 35.52 -15.64
C ILE A 97 -20.58 35.26 -15.67
N GLY A 98 -21.27 36.07 -16.47
CA GLY A 98 -22.22 35.50 -17.42
C GLY A 98 -21.42 34.80 -18.53
N GLU A 99 -21.78 33.57 -18.84
CA GLU A 99 -21.45 32.88 -20.10
C GLU A 99 -19.98 32.96 -20.59
N VAL A 100 -19.03 32.45 -19.80
CA VAL A 100 -17.68 32.15 -20.33
C VAL A 100 -17.67 30.71 -20.78
N ILE A 101 -17.49 30.56 -22.09
CA ILE A 101 -17.14 29.30 -22.74
C ILE A 101 -15.73 28.93 -22.26
N LEU A 102 -15.63 28.15 -21.19
CA LEU A 102 -14.35 27.52 -20.82
C LEU A 102 -13.97 26.54 -21.93
N ALA A 103 -12.72 26.62 -22.40
CA ALA A 103 -12.21 25.72 -23.44
C ALA A 103 -11.89 24.31 -22.90
N GLU A 104 -11.67 24.16 -21.59
CA GLU A 104 -11.25 22.91 -20.96
C GLU A 104 -12.15 22.52 -19.76
N PRO A 105 -12.43 21.22 -19.57
CA PRO A 105 -13.16 20.71 -18.41
C PRO A 105 -12.44 20.99 -17.09
N THR A 106 -13.05 21.77 -16.19
CA THR A 106 -12.41 22.20 -14.93
C THR A 106 -13.43 22.41 -13.80
N ALA A 107 -12.96 22.42 -12.56
CA ALA A 107 -13.77 22.88 -11.42
C ALA A 107 -13.64 24.40 -11.25
N THR A 108 -14.77 25.10 -11.15
CA THR A 108 -14.84 26.57 -11.18
C THR A 108 -15.66 27.12 -10.02
N LEU A 109 -15.49 28.43 -9.73
CA LEU A 109 -16.27 29.15 -8.73
C LEU A 109 -17.47 29.84 -9.38
N VAL A 110 -18.63 29.73 -8.74
CA VAL A 110 -19.90 30.35 -9.17
C VAL A 110 -20.55 31.02 -7.98
N LEU A 111 -21.19 32.17 -8.21
CA LEU A 111 -22.00 32.83 -7.18
C LEU A 111 -23.41 32.24 -7.19
N ASP A 112 -23.86 31.79 -6.03
CA ASP A 112 -25.24 31.35 -5.82
C ASP A 112 -26.22 32.54 -6.00
N ALA A 113 -27.52 32.25 -6.17
CA ALA A 113 -28.59 33.26 -6.21
C ALA A 113 -28.63 34.16 -4.96
N SER A 114 -28.04 33.67 -3.85
CA SER A 114 -27.88 34.39 -2.58
C SER A 114 -26.60 35.25 -2.49
N GLY A 115 -25.76 35.28 -3.53
CA GLY A 115 -24.48 35.98 -3.57
C GLY A 115 -23.33 35.26 -2.83
N LEU A 116 -23.53 34.00 -2.43
CA LEU A 116 -22.50 33.19 -1.78
C LEU A 116 -21.63 32.47 -2.81
N SER A 117 -20.31 32.52 -2.64
CA SER A 117 -19.36 31.76 -3.47
C SER A 117 -19.50 30.26 -3.22
N LYS A 118 -19.91 29.54 -4.28
CA LYS A 118 -19.93 28.09 -4.37
C LYS A 118 -18.96 27.63 -5.46
N TRP A 119 -18.67 26.34 -5.50
CA TRP A 119 -17.90 25.72 -6.57
C TRP A 119 -18.76 24.70 -7.34
N THR A 120 -18.50 24.56 -8.62
CA THR A 120 -19.16 23.59 -9.51
C THR A 120 -18.14 23.00 -10.49
N VAL A 121 -18.58 22.10 -11.36
CA VAL A 121 -17.76 21.52 -12.42
C VAL A 121 -18.31 22.01 -13.76
N ALA A 122 -17.46 22.64 -14.56
CA ALA A 122 -17.80 23.10 -15.90
C ALA A 122 -17.18 22.14 -16.93
N ILE A 123 -18.02 21.42 -17.67
CA ILE A 123 -17.63 20.58 -18.80
C ILE A 123 -18.20 21.21 -20.08
N PRO A 124 -17.37 21.57 -21.07
CA PRO A 124 -17.87 22.17 -22.30
C PRO A 124 -18.77 21.21 -23.10
N HIS A 125 -19.83 21.72 -23.72
CA HIS A 125 -20.77 20.89 -24.50
C HIS A 125 -20.11 20.18 -25.70
N ASN A 126 -18.99 20.71 -26.22
CA ASN A 126 -18.23 20.14 -27.32
C ASN A 126 -17.10 19.20 -26.85
N SER A 127 -17.00 18.91 -25.55
CA SER A 127 -16.00 17.98 -25.03
C SER A 127 -16.31 16.54 -25.43
N SER A 128 -15.28 15.74 -25.65
CA SER A 128 -15.43 14.32 -25.93
C SER A 128 -15.87 13.57 -24.66
N PHE A 129 -16.81 12.63 -24.79
CA PHE A 129 -17.13 11.69 -23.73
C PHE A 129 -16.72 10.27 -24.10
N PRO A 130 -16.14 9.50 -23.16
CA PRO A 130 -15.70 9.93 -21.83
C PRO A 130 -14.51 10.91 -21.88
N LEU A 131 -14.30 11.71 -20.84
CA LEU A 131 -13.09 12.57 -20.74
C LEU A 131 -11.85 11.70 -20.48
N HIS A 132 -10.66 12.16 -20.86
CA HIS A 132 -9.43 11.42 -20.56
C HIS A 132 -9.22 11.26 -19.04
N ALA A 133 -8.60 10.14 -18.63
CA ALA A 133 -8.27 9.84 -17.25
C ALA A 133 -7.60 11.01 -16.50
N ALA A 134 -6.67 11.71 -17.16
CA ALA A 134 -5.98 12.88 -16.60
C ALA A 134 -6.92 14.07 -16.34
N GLN A 135 -7.90 14.29 -17.22
CA GLN A 135 -8.90 15.37 -17.07
C GLN A 135 -9.83 15.08 -15.89
N TYR A 136 -10.35 13.85 -15.78
CA TYR A 136 -11.16 13.45 -14.62
C TYR A 136 -10.39 13.61 -13.30
N GLN A 137 -9.11 13.21 -13.28
CA GLN A 137 -8.26 13.37 -12.11
C GLN A 137 -8.01 14.85 -11.77
N ALA A 138 -7.84 15.70 -12.78
CA ALA A 138 -7.64 17.14 -12.61
C ALA A 138 -8.89 17.80 -12.01
N ILE A 139 -10.08 17.52 -12.54
CA ILE A 139 -11.36 18.05 -12.03
C ILE A 139 -11.53 17.71 -10.54
N CYS A 140 -11.39 16.45 -10.17
CA CYS A 140 -11.54 16.02 -8.77
C CYS A 140 -10.51 16.70 -7.85
N ARG A 141 -9.25 16.83 -8.29
CA ARG A 141 -8.22 17.52 -7.51
C ARG A 141 -8.53 19.00 -7.33
N GLN A 142 -8.93 19.69 -8.40
CA GLN A 142 -9.32 21.10 -8.35
C GLN A 142 -10.53 21.29 -7.43
N GLY A 143 -11.53 20.40 -7.49
CA GLY A 143 -12.69 20.40 -6.60
C GLY A 143 -12.31 20.26 -5.13
N ASP A 144 -11.42 19.33 -4.78
CA ASP A 144 -10.89 19.20 -3.41
C ASP A 144 -10.19 20.50 -2.95
N GLU A 145 -9.39 21.11 -3.83
CA GLU A 145 -8.68 22.36 -3.54
C GLU A 145 -9.67 23.52 -3.31
N LEU A 146 -10.69 23.67 -4.16
CA LEU A 146 -11.73 24.71 -4.03
C LEU A 146 -12.62 24.50 -2.80
N SER A 147 -13.07 23.26 -2.56
CA SER A 147 -13.85 22.90 -1.37
C SER A 147 -13.07 23.23 -0.09
N SER A 148 -11.78 22.89 -0.03
CA SER A 148 -10.93 23.21 1.12
C SER A 148 -10.73 24.71 1.33
N LYS A 149 -10.63 25.50 0.26
CA LYS A 149 -10.52 26.97 0.35
C LYS A 149 -11.80 27.59 0.91
N LEU A 150 -12.96 27.28 0.33
CA LEU A 150 -14.26 27.83 0.75
C LEU A 150 -14.66 27.41 2.17
N THR A 151 -14.30 26.18 2.58
CA THR A 151 -14.55 25.72 3.96
C THR A 151 -13.65 26.39 5.00
N ASN A 152 -12.45 26.84 4.62
CA ASN A 152 -11.54 27.59 5.48
C ASN A 152 -11.92 29.06 5.57
N GLU A 153 -12.32 29.69 4.46
CA GLU A 153 -12.76 31.09 4.41
C GLU A 153 -14.04 31.34 5.22
N SER A 154 -15.00 30.40 5.17
CA SER A 154 -16.24 30.46 5.94
C SER A 154 -16.05 30.26 7.46
N ARG A 155 -14.85 29.91 7.94
CA ARG A 155 -14.57 29.63 9.37
C ARG A 155 -13.54 30.59 9.96
N SER A 156 -13.93 31.84 10.15
CA SER A 156 -13.09 32.90 10.76
C SER A 156 -12.91 32.80 12.29
N PHE A 157 -13.42 31.75 12.96
CA PHE A 157 -13.15 31.53 14.39
C PHE A 157 -12.66 30.10 14.64
N GLY A 158 -11.35 29.99 14.85
CA GLY A 158 -10.66 28.76 15.16
C GLY A 158 -10.99 28.27 16.56
N LEU A 159 -11.76 27.19 16.65
CA LEU A 159 -11.69 26.13 17.67
C LEU A 159 -12.82 25.15 17.36
N ARG A 160 -12.50 23.85 17.27
CA ARG A 160 -13.40 22.69 17.06
C ARG A 160 -13.57 22.27 15.60
N ASN A 161 -12.68 21.36 15.12
CA ASN A 161 -13.05 20.19 14.29
C ASN A 161 -11.88 19.31 13.79
N TRP A 162 -10.73 19.27 14.47
CA TRP A 162 -9.68 18.28 14.16
C TRP A 162 -10.12 16.80 14.35
N ARG A 163 -11.36 16.57 14.86
CA ARG A 163 -11.94 15.25 15.12
C ARG A 163 -13.10 14.83 14.19
N ARG A 164 -13.59 15.68 13.28
CA ARG A 164 -14.64 15.24 12.34
C ARG A 164 -13.99 14.70 11.09
N LYS A 165 -13.76 13.37 11.07
CA LYS A 165 -13.56 12.66 9.79
C LYS A 165 -14.85 12.84 8.99
N SER A 166 -14.74 13.36 7.77
CA SER A 166 -15.89 13.47 6.86
C SER A 166 -16.39 12.05 6.58
N SER A 167 -17.66 11.76 6.87
CA SER A 167 -18.32 10.52 6.45
C SER A 167 -18.43 10.50 4.94
N TYR A 168 -18.51 9.30 4.35
CA TYR A 168 -18.63 9.10 2.91
C TYR A 168 -19.79 9.90 2.28
N TYR A 169 -20.94 9.98 2.95
CA TYR A 169 -22.11 10.73 2.49
C TYR A 169 -22.17 12.17 3.01
N THR A 170 -21.06 12.73 3.48
CA THR A 170 -21.05 14.11 3.96
C THR A 170 -21.21 15.06 2.78
N LEU A 171 -22.30 15.82 2.79
CA LEU A 171 -22.56 16.80 1.74
C LEU A 171 -21.62 18.00 1.86
N ASP A 172 -21.02 18.40 0.74
CA ASP A 172 -20.33 19.68 0.62
C ASP A 172 -21.35 20.78 0.39
N ARG A 173 -21.52 21.64 1.39
CA ARG A 173 -22.46 22.77 1.36
C ARG A 173 -22.06 23.85 0.37
N ASN A 174 -20.79 23.90 0.01
CA ASN A 174 -20.24 24.90 -0.89
C ASN A 174 -20.24 24.43 -2.35
N PHE A 175 -20.71 23.21 -2.64
CA PHE A 175 -20.86 22.70 -3.99
C PHE A 175 -22.24 23.02 -4.55
N LEU A 176 -22.29 23.36 -5.84
CA LEU A 176 -23.51 23.55 -6.62
C LEU A 176 -23.51 22.54 -7.79
N ASP A 177 -24.56 21.72 -7.90
CA ASP A 177 -24.66 20.70 -8.94
C ASP A 177 -24.94 21.33 -10.31
N VAL A 178 -24.40 20.72 -11.37
CA VAL A 178 -24.60 21.19 -12.75
C VAL A 178 -26.08 21.12 -13.14
N ALA A 179 -26.79 20.08 -12.69
CA ALA A 179 -28.22 19.91 -12.95
C ALA A 179 -29.10 20.91 -12.17
N ASP A 180 -28.55 21.66 -11.21
CA ASP A 180 -29.27 22.77 -10.55
C ASP A 180 -29.06 24.10 -11.29
N LEU A 181 -28.00 24.20 -12.11
CA LEU A 181 -27.72 25.36 -12.98
C LEU A 181 -28.48 25.26 -14.31
N GLU A 182 -28.47 24.07 -14.91
CA GLU A 182 -29.13 23.76 -16.17
C GLU A 182 -30.14 22.62 -15.93
N PRO A 183 -31.44 22.92 -15.82
CA PRO A 183 -32.44 21.90 -15.55
C PRO A 183 -32.57 20.94 -16.74
N LEU A 184 -32.61 19.64 -16.43
CA LEU A 184 -32.76 18.58 -17.42
C LEU A 184 -34.24 18.31 -17.76
N PRO A 185 -34.52 17.82 -18.98
CA PRO A 185 -35.84 17.32 -19.35
C PRO A 185 -36.32 16.15 -18.47
N ASP A 186 -37.65 16.01 -18.33
CA ASP A 186 -38.29 15.00 -17.47
C ASP A 186 -38.04 13.53 -17.90
N ASP A 187 -37.59 13.29 -19.14
CA ASP A 187 -37.26 11.94 -19.64
C ASP A 187 -35.87 11.46 -19.23
N VAL A 188 -35.01 12.37 -18.74
CA VAL A 188 -33.67 12.06 -18.24
C VAL A 188 -33.74 11.53 -16.81
N CYS A 189 -32.87 10.59 -16.46
CA CYS A 189 -32.83 10.05 -15.11
C CYS A 189 -32.61 11.16 -14.06
N ASN A 190 -33.29 11.10 -12.91
CA ASN A 190 -33.08 12.07 -11.81
C ASN A 190 -31.68 11.99 -11.19
N SER A 191 -31.12 10.79 -11.12
CA SER A 191 -29.76 10.54 -10.65
C SER A 191 -29.19 9.33 -11.38
N SER A 192 -27.90 9.38 -11.69
CA SER A 192 -27.23 8.29 -12.38
C SER A 192 -25.78 8.11 -11.93
N LEU A 193 -25.26 6.92 -12.22
CA LEU A 193 -23.86 6.55 -12.06
C LEU A 193 -23.42 5.90 -13.37
N THR A 194 -22.46 6.53 -14.04
CA THR A 194 -21.84 6.00 -15.25
C THR A 194 -20.47 5.43 -14.92
N PHE A 195 -20.22 4.16 -15.22
CA PHE A 195 -18.90 3.58 -15.09
C PHE A 195 -18.19 3.61 -16.45
N VAL A 196 -16.95 4.12 -16.47
CA VAL A 196 -16.11 4.16 -17.67
C VAL A 196 -15.05 3.07 -17.55
N MET A 197 -15.06 2.12 -18.48
CA MET A 197 -14.10 1.02 -18.57
C MET A 197 -12.76 1.48 -19.16
N ASP A 198 -12.11 2.45 -18.53
CA ASP A 198 -10.82 3.01 -18.95
C ASP A 198 -9.73 2.62 -17.93
N THR A 199 -9.14 1.45 -18.12
CA THR A 199 -8.02 0.97 -17.31
C THR A 199 -6.70 1.18 -18.02
N ALA A 200 -5.85 2.03 -17.43
CA ALA A 200 -4.47 2.23 -17.90
C ALA A 200 -3.61 0.96 -17.72
N ASP A 201 -3.92 0.15 -16.71
CA ASP A 201 -3.36 -1.20 -16.57
C ASP A 201 -4.16 -2.20 -17.43
N ALA A 202 -3.49 -3.13 -18.09
CA ALA A 202 -4.11 -4.23 -18.86
C ALA A 202 -4.79 -5.27 -17.93
N SER A 203 -5.53 -4.80 -16.93
CA SER A 203 -6.10 -5.60 -15.86
C SER A 203 -7.59 -5.82 -16.10
N PHE A 204 -7.91 -6.96 -16.69
CA PHE A 204 -9.29 -7.37 -16.95
C PHE A 204 -10.09 -7.53 -15.65
N GLY A 205 -9.58 -8.33 -14.71
CA GLY A 205 -10.26 -8.58 -13.43
C GLY A 205 -10.49 -7.32 -12.59
N LYS A 206 -9.55 -6.37 -12.59
CA LYS A 206 -9.74 -5.09 -11.90
C LYS A 206 -10.82 -4.23 -12.56
N SER A 207 -10.89 -4.23 -13.90
CA SER A 207 -11.97 -3.57 -14.65
C SER A 207 -13.34 -4.10 -14.21
N LEU A 208 -13.49 -5.44 -14.16
CA LEU A 208 -14.74 -6.10 -13.77
C LEU A 208 -15.09 -5.87 -12.30
N LEU A 209 -14.11 -5.96 -11.39
CA LEU A 209 -14.35 -5.69 -9.97
C LEU A 209 -14.82 -4.24 -9.75
N MET A 210 -14.25 -3.27 -10.46
CA MET A 210 -14.70 -1.88 -10.39
C MET A 210 -16.09 -1.70 -11.03
N LEU A 211 -16.39 -2.39 -12.12
CA LEU A 211 -17.72 -2.42 -12.74
C LEU A 211 -18.76 -2.94 -11.73
N TRP A 212 -18.56 -4.13 -11.17
CA TRP A 212 -19.49 -4.75 -10.23
C TRP A 212 -19.64 -3.93 -8.95
N MET A 213 -18.55 -3.35 -8.43
CA MET A 213 -18.60 -2.45 -7.28
C MET A 213 -19.42 -1.19 -7.59
N SER A 214 -19.20 -0.58 -8.76
CA SER A 214 -19.90 0.65 -9.17
C SER A 214 -21.39 0.40 -9.39
N TYR A 215 -21.73 -0.74 -10.00
CA TYR A 215 -23.13 -1.18 -10.15
C TYR A 215 -23.79 -1.45 -8.80
N GLY A 216 -23.13 -2.21 -7.93
CA GLY A 216 -23.65 -2.48 -6.58
C GLY A 216 -23.86 -1.19 -5.78
N LEU A 217 -22.95 -0.22 -5.92
CA LEU A 217 -23.09 1.10 -5.31
C LEU A 217 -24.28 1.88 -5.90
N ALA A 218 -24.44 1.91 -7.23
CA ALA A 218 -25.56 2.56 -7.89
C ALA A 218 -26.91 1.99 -7.43
N LYS A 219 -27.03 0.65 -7.40
CA LYS A 219 -28.21 -0.06 -6.91
C LYS A 219 -28.52 0.28 -5.45
N LYS A 220 -27.48 0.36 -4.61
CA LYS A 220 -27.63 0.74 -3.20
C LYS A 220 -28.09 2.19 -3.02
N GLU A 221 -27.63 3.10 -3.87
CA GLU A 221 -27.98 4.52 -3.83
C GLU A 221 -29.26 4.88 -4.60
N GLY A 222 -29.84 3.92 -5.34
CA GLY A 222 -31.01 4.16 -6.17
C GLY A 222 -30.71 5.03 -7.40
N ARG A 223 -29.48 4.96 -7.94
CA ARG A 223 -29.05 5.68 -9.15
C ARG A 223 -29.24 4.80 -10.38
N ALA A 224 -29.67 5.40 -11.49
CA ALA A 224 -29.64 4.72 -12.79
C ALA A 224 -28.19 4.38 -13.20
N PHE A 225 -27.93 3.18 -13.66
CA PHE A 225 -26.58 2.73 -14.00
C PHE A 225 -26.33 2.72 -15.52
N PHE A 226 -25.21 3.30 -15.93
CA PHE A 226 -24.75 3.30 -17.32
C PHE A 226 -23.30 2.84 -17.41
N LEU A 227 -22.92 2.32 -18.58
CA LEU A 227 -21.58 1.81 -18.86
C LEU A 227 -21.06 2.43 -20.15
N ASP A 228 -19.81 2.89 -20.10
CA ASP A 228 -19.06 3.31 -21.28
C ASP A 228 -17.83 2.39 -21.43
N ASP A 229 -17.78 1.66 -22.56
CA ASP A 229 -16.72 0.71 -22.91
C ASP A 229 -15.84 1.21 -24.07
N THR A 230 -15.99 2.48 -24.47
CA THR A 230 -15.38 3.03 -25.70
C THR A 230 -13.86 2.95 -25.70
N ARG A 231 -13.23 3.12 -24.53
CA ARG A 231 -11.78 3.05 -24.32
C ARG A 231 -11.31 1.78 -23.64
N TRP A 232 -12.14 0.74 -23.57
CA TRP A 232 -11.76 -0.49 -22.90
C TRP A 232 -10.70 -1.24 -23.71
N PRO A 233 -9.53 -1.57 -23.12
CA PRO A 233 -8.44 -2.20 -23.88
C PRO A 233 -8.79 -3.59 -24.45
N PHE A 234 -9.88 -4.18 -23.98
CA PHE A 234 -10.32 -5.53 -24.34
C PHE A 234 -11.45 -5.56 -25.35
N GLY A 235 -11.91 -4.42 -25.88
CA GLY A 235 -13.02 -4.38 -26.85
C GLY A 235 -14.32 -3.93 -26.21
N LYS A 236 -15.46 -4.45 -26.70
CA LYS A 236 -16.79 -4.05 -26.22
C LYS A 236 -17.30 -4.96 -25.12
N TYR A 237 -18.01 -4.42 -24.14
CA TYR A 237 -18.69 -5.17 -23.09
C TYR A 237 -19.66 -6.20 -23.66
N THR A 238 -20.42 -5.81 -24.69
CA THR A 238 -21.39 -6.68 -25.38
C THR A 238 -20.75 -7.84 -26.15
N SER A 239 -19.43 -7.83 -26.38
CA SER A 239 -18.70 -8.98 -26.92
C SER A 239 -18.60 -10.14 -25.91
N TYR A 240 -18.87 -9.88 -24.63
CA TYR A 240 -18.68 -10.83 -23.52
C TYR A 240 -19.95 -11.11 -22.73
N PHE A 241 -20.80 -10.10 -22.57
CA PHE A 241 -21.92 -10.09 -21.63
C PHE A 241 -23.20 -9.59 -22.31
N PRO A 242 -24.40 -9.92 -21.77
CA PRO A 242 -25.65 -9.35 -22.25
C PRO A 242 -25.68 -7.82 -22.02
N PRO A 243 -26.54 -7.08 -22.75
CA PRO A 243 -26.71 -5.65 -22.51
C PRO A 243 -27.18 -5.38 -21.08
N LEU A 244 -26.83 -4.20 -20.55
CA LEU A 244 -27.21 -3.80 -19.20
C LEU A 244 -28.74 -3.83 -19.00
N PRO A 245 -29.22 -4.07 -17.76
CA PRO A 245 -30.63 -3.93 -17.42
C PRO A 245 -31.19 -2.55 -17.79
N ALA A 246 -32.42 -2.52 -18.32
CA ALA A 246 -33.08 -1.28 -18.70
C ALA A 246 -33.36 -0.39 -17.47
N GLN A 247 -32.99 0.90 -17.55
CA GLN A 247 -33.12 1.85 -16.44
C GLN A 247 -34.48 2.60 -16.42
N GLY A 248 -35.23 2.55 -17.52
CA GLY A 248 -36.52 3.25 -17.64
C GLY A 248 -36.44 4.77 -17.82
N CYS A 249 -35.24 5.31 -18.04
CA CYS A 249 -34.98 6.74 -18.26
C CYS A 249 -33.80 6.92 -19.23
N SER A 250 -33.71 8.10 -19.86
CA SER A 250 -32.64 8.47 -20.78
C SER A 250 -31.36 8.83 -20.01
N PRO A 251 -30.16 8.50 -20.54
CA PRO A 251 -28.90 8.93 -19.95
C PRO A 251 -28.79 10.46 -19.97
N PRO A 252 -28.18 11.08 -18.95
CA PRO A 252 -27.97 12.53 -18.93
C PRO A 252 -26.99 12.97 -20.02
N PRO A 253 -27.07 14.25 -20.45
CA PRO A 253 -26.08 14.85 -21.35
C PRO A 253 -24.66 14.75 -20.80
N GLN A 254 -23.68 14.59 -21.68
CA GLN A 254 -22.28 14.33 -21.32
C GLN A 254 -21.67 15.39 -20.39
N HIS A 255 -22.04 16.66 -20.57
CA HIS A 255 -21.55 17.79 -19.78
C HIS A 255 -22.14 17.84 -18.34
N HIS A 256 -23.19 17.06 -18.06
CA HIS A 256 -23.76 16.94 -16.71
C HIS A 256 -23.13 15.78 -15.91
N ILE A 257 -22.39 14.89 -16.58
CA ILE A 257 -21.79 13.71 -15.94
C ILE A 257 -20.42 14.09 -15.35
N VAL A 258 -20.35 14.26 -14.03
CA VAL A 258 -19.17 14.80 -13.34
C VAL A 258 -18.50 13.76 -12.44
N PRO A 259 -17.16 13.79 -12.29
CA PRO A 259 -16.43 12.76 -11.55
C PRO A 259 -16.44 12.96 -10.03
N CYS A 260 -16.63 14.20 -9.57
CA CYS A 260 -16.60 14.62 -8.17
C CYS A 260 -17.47 15.87 -8.00
N PRO A 261 -18.02 16.12 -6.81
CA PRO A 261 -17.98 15.29 -5.60
C PRO A 261 -19.00 14.13 -5.64
N HIS A 262 -18.92 13.18 -4.70
CA HIS A 262 -19.81 12.00 -4.66
C HIS A 262 -21.31 12.35 -4.63
N GLN A 263 -21.66 13.50 -4.07
CA GLN A 263 -23.03 13.99 -3.98
C GLN A 263 -23.64 14.45 -5.31
N ALA A 264 -22.84 14.54 -6.39
CA ALA A 264 -23.36 14.98 -7.69
C ALA A 264 -24.48 14.05 -8.19
N LYS A 265 -25.52 14.60 -8.84
CA LYS A 265 -26.67 13.83 -9.34
C LYS A 265 -26.27 12.82 -10.41
N HIS A 266 -25.38 13.21 -11.31
CA HIS A 266 -24.85 12.35 -12.39
C HIS A 266 -23.36 12.14 -12.19
N LEU A 267 -23.00 11.00 -11.61
CA LEU A 267 -21.63 10.68 -11.24
C LEU A 267 -20.96 9.84 -12.32
N VAL A 268 -19.69 10.12 -12.64
CA VAL A 268 -18.83 9.20 -13.41
C VAL A 268 -17.72 8.59 -12.57
N ILE A 269 -17.61 7.27 -12.62
CA ILE A 269 -16.54 6.51 -11.98
C ILE A 269 -15.66 5.89 -13.06
N SER A 270 -14.35 6.13 -12.96
CA SER A 270 -13.32 5.50 -13.78
C SER A 270 -12.17 5.01 -12.91
N ALA A 271 -11.22 4.27 -13.48
CA ALA A 271 -10.01 3.88 -12.76
C ALA A 271 -9.24 5.09 -12.20
N ALA A 272 -9.30 6.24 -12.87
CA ALA A 272 -8.65 7.48 -12.44
C ALA A 272 -9.33 8.12 -11.23
N THR A 273 -10.66 8.01 -11.13
CA THR A 273 -11.46 8.62 -10.06
C THR A 273 -11.77 7.66 -8.91
N ALA A 274 -11.45 6.38 -9.05
CA ALA A 274 -11.70 5.32 -8.07
C ALA A 274 -11.21 5.65 -6.66
N LYS A 275 -10.13 6.42 -6.49
CA LYS A 275 -9.64 6.82 -5.15
C LYS A 275 -10.56 7.82 -4.43
N TRP A 276 -11.39 8.58 -5.15
CA TRP A 276 -12.38 9.48 -4.56
C TRP A 276 -13.68 8.72 -4.26
N SER A 277 -14.12 7.84 -5.16
CA SER A 277 -15.35 7.05 -4.99
C SER A 277 -15.20 5.86 -4.03
N PHE A 278 -14.07 5.15 -4.07
CA PHE A 278 -13.79 3.93 -3.29
C PHE A 278 -12.59 4.11 -2.33
N GLY A 279 -12.27 5.35 -1.98
CA GLY A 279 -11.15 5.67 -1.10
C GLY A 279 -11.40 5.42 0.38
N ARG A 280 -10.59 6.06 1.23
CA ARG A 280 -10.65 5.91 2.69
C ARG A 280 -12.01 6.23 3.30
N ALA A 281 -12.75 7.18 2.74
CA ALA A 281 -14.08 7.52 3.23
C ALA A 281 -15.08 6.37 2.98
N PHE A 282 -15.02 5.76 1.79
CA PHE A 282 -15.79 4.57 1.44
C PHE A 282 -15.42 3.39 2.35
N GLU A 283 -14.12 3.09 2.49
CA GLU A 283 -13.66 2.00 3.37
C GLU A 283 -14.17 2.16 4.81
N GLN A 284 -14.16 3.37 5.35
CA GLN A 284 -14.65 3.67 6.70
C GLN A 284 -16.17 3.51 6.84
N GLU A 285 -16.93 3.83 5.80
CA GLU A 285 -18.39 3.72 5.78
C GLU A 285 -18.84 2.26 5.66
N PHE A 286 -18.16 1.48 4.81
CA PHE A 286 -18.56 0.12 4.48
C PHE A 286 -17.84 -0.95 5.33
N THR A 287 -16.86 -0.57 6.15
CA THR A 287 -16.19 -1.49 7.10
C THR A 287 -16.60 -1.15 8.54
N PRO A 288 -17.37 -2.01 9.24
CA PRO A 288 -17.77 -1.73 10.61
C PRO A 288 -16.58 -1.86 11.56
N VAL A 289 -16.39 -0.85 12.42
CA VAL A 289 -15.24 -0.70 13.36
C VAL A 289 -15.00 -1.92 14.27
N ARG A 290 -16.02 -2.74 14.52
CA ARG A 290 -15.97 -3.88 15.47
C ARG A 290 -15.80 -5.25 14.81
N LYS A 291 -15.85 -5.35 13.47
CA LYS A 291 -15.66 -6.63 12.77
C LYS A 291 -14.32 -6.62 12.07
N HIS A 292 -13.57 -7.69 12.28
CA HIS A 292 -12.21 -7.86 11.81
C HIS A 292 -12.15 -8.87 10.65
N GLY A 293 -11.09 -8.82 9.85
CA GLY A 293 -10.86 -9.73 8.71
C GLY A 293 -11.93 -9.65 7.62
N VAL A 294 -12.23 -10.80 7.02
CA VAL A 294 -13.23 -10.95 5.93
C VAL A 294 -14.61 -10.45 6.36
N HIS A 295 -14.99 -10.66 7.62
CA HIS A 295 -16.26 -10.20 8.16
C HIS A 295 -16.38 -8.67 8.27
N GLY A 296 -15.26 -7.95 8.33
CA GLY A 296 -15.22 -6.49 8.25
C GLY A 296 -15.58 -5.98 6.85
N HIS A 297 -15.16 -6.68 5.81
CA HIS A 297 -15.36 -6.26 4.41
C HIS A 297 -16.66 -6.80 3.81
N ARG A 298 -17.50 -7.49 4.58
CA ARG A 298 -18.73 -8.12 4.09
C ARG A 298 -19.59 -7.18 3.26
N ARG A 299 -19.82 -5.95 3.72
CA ARG A 299 -20.67 -4.98 2.98
C ARG A 299 -20.07 -4.58 1.63
N ILE A 300 -18.74 -4.54 1.54
CA ILE A 300 -18.02 -4.26 0.29
C ILE A 300 -18.16 -5.46 -0.65
N PHE A 301 -18.01 -6.68 -0.12
CA PHE A 301 -18.26 -7.90 -0.89
C PHE A 301 -19.72 -8.04 -1.34
N ASP A 302 -20.69 -7.62 -0.52
CA ASP A 302 -22.10 -7.65 -0.87
C ASP A 302 -22.38 -6.71 -2.08
N LEU A 303 -21.71 -5.54 -2.17
CA LEU A 303 -21.81 -4.67 -3.35
C LEU A 303 -21.25 -5.33 -4.61
N ILE A 304 -20.03 -5.89 -4.52
CA ILE A 304 -19.40 -6.59 -5.66
C ILE A 304 -20.28 -7.77 -6.08
N ARG A 305 -20.79 -8.54 -5.13
CA ARG A 305 -21.63 -9.71 -5.38
C ARG A 305 -22.91 -9.33 -6.12
N ALA A 306 -23.58 -8.24 -5.72
CA ALA A 306 -24.75 -7.76 -6.43
C ALA A 306 -24.44 -7.39 -7.89
N GLY A 307 -23.28 -6.80 -8.17
CA GLY A 307 -22.85 -6.53 -9.54
C GLY A 307 -22.44 -7.79 -10.31
N TYR A 308 -21.81 -8.75 -9.66
CA TYR A 308 -21.49 -10.04 -10.27
C TYR A 308 -22.77 -10.79 -10.65
N GLU A 309 -23.71 -10.96 -9.73
CA GLU A 309 -24.94 -11.73 -9.97
C GLU A 309 -25.83 -11.09 -11.05
N ASP A 310 -25.87 -9.76 -11.13
CA ASP A 310 -26.72 -9.06 -12.11
C ASP A 310 -26.05 -8.86 -13.49
N LEU A 311 -24.70 -8.82 -13.57
CA LEU A 311 -23.98 -8.44 -14.80
C LEU A 311 -23.07 -9.54 -15.39
N PHE A 312 -22.77 -10.59 -14.63
CA PHE A 312 -21.88 -11.67 -15.08
C PHE A 312 -22.69 -12.83 -15.66
N GLU A 313 -22.97 -12.74 -16.95
CA GLU A 313 -23.51 -13.84 -17.74
C GLU A 313 -22.77 -13.91 -19.07
N LEU A 314 -22.13 -15.05 -19.36
CA LEU A 314 -21.45 -15.22 -20.65
C LEU A 314 -22.48 -15.33 -21.77
N VAL A 315 -22.13 -14.83 -22.97
CA VAL A 315 -23.00 -14.90 -24.16
C VAL A 315 -22.44 -15.81 -25.25
N GLY A 316 -23.33 -16.26 -26.14
CA GLY A 316 -22.97 -17.00 -27.36
C GLY A 316 -22.30 -18.36 -27.11
N ASP A 317 -21.36 -18.71 -27.98
CA ASP A 317 -20.68 -20.02 -27.94
C ASP A 317 -19.86 -20.25 -26.67
N ASP A 318 -19.37 -19.18 -26.04
CA ASP A 318 -18.55 -19.29 -24.83
C ASP A 318 -19.41 -19.72 -23.63
N ALA A 319 -20.65 -19.24 -23.54
CA ALA A 319 -21.62 -19.70 -22.55
C ALA A 319 -21.90 -21.20 -22.72
N ALA A 320 -22.25 -21.62 -23.95
CA ALA A 320 -22.53 -23.02 -24.25
C ALA A 320 -21.34 -23.93 -23.95
N TYR A 321 -20.13 -23.49 -24.30
CA TYR A 321 -18.90 -24.22 -23.98
C TYR A 321 -18.66 -24.30 -22.46
N ALA A 322 -18.79 -23.19 -21.73
CA ALA A 322 -18.59 -23.16 -20.28
C ALA A 322 -19.57 -24.12 -19.58
N THR A 323 -20.86 -24.05 -19.91
CA THR A 323 -21.88 -24.95 -19.34
C THR A 323 -21.56 -26.42 -19.61
N SER A 324 -21.17 -26.76 -20.85
CA SER A 324 -20.79 -28.14 -21.20
C SER A 324 -19.53 -28.60 -20.45
N ARG A 325 -18.53 -27.72 -20.31
CA ARG A 325 -17.28 -28.03 -19.59
C ARG A 325 -17.55 -28.23 -18.10
N ILE A 326 -18.34 -27.36 -17.48
CA ILE A 326 -18.75 -27.47 -16.07
C ILE A 326 -19.48 -28.79 -15.85
N ALA A 327 -20.50 -29.10 -16.67
CA ALA A 327 -21.26 -30.35 -16.55
C ALA A 327 -20.40 -31.60 -16.67
N LYS A 328 -19.38 -31.59 -17.56
CA LYS A 328 -18.41 -32.67 -17.68
C LYS A 328 -17.59 -32.84 -16.40
N LEU A 329 -17.02 -31.74 -15.89
CA LEU A 329 -16.14 -31.77 -14.72
C LEU A 329 -16.89 -32.15 -13.43
N THR A 330 -18.11 -31.66 -13.26
CA THR A 330 -18.96 -32.02 -12.13
C THR A 330 -19.45 -33.47 -12.22
N GLY A 331 -19.78 -33.95 -13.43
CA GLY A 331 -20.10 -35.36 -13.66
C GLY A 331 -18.94 -36.30 -13.34
N GLU A 332 -17.71 -35.94 -13.73
CA GLU A 332 -16.49 -36.68 -13.39
C GLU A 332 -16.25 -36.71 -11.87
N ALA A 333 -16.34 -35.56 -11.19
CA ALA A 333 -16.19 -35.48 -9.74
C ALA A 333 -17.26 -36.30 -8.99
N ALA A 334 -18.51 -36.21 -9.42
CA ALA A 334 -19.63 -36.96 -8.85
C ALA A 334 -19.46 -38.48 -9.01
N SER A 335 -18.93 -38.94 -10.16
CA SER A 335 -18.63 -40.36 -10.40
C SER A 335 -17.58 -40.95 -9.45
N HIS A 336 -16.76 -40.08 -8.85
CA HIS A 336 -15.73 -40.43 -7.88
C HIS A 336 -16.10 -40.06 -6.44
N HIS A 337 -17.38 -39.71 -6.19
CA HIS A 337 -17.87 -39.28 -4.88
C HIS A 337 -17.05 -38.16 -4.21
N GLY A 338 -16.40 -37.31 -5.00
CA GLY A 338 -15.55 -36.26 -4.47
C GLY A 338 -15.95 -34.86 -4.92
N SER A 339 -15.32 -33.88 -4.28
CA SER A 339 -15.57 -32.46 -4.51
C SER A 339 -14.64 -31.90 -5.57
N LEU A 340 -15.16 -30.96 -6.36
CA LEU A 340 -14.40 -30.24 -7.37
C LEU A 340 -13.64 -29.10 -6.70
N VAL A 341 -12.32 -29.25 -6.57
CA VAL A 341 -11.46 -28.19 -6.04
C VAL A 341 -10.74 -27.54 -7.21
N ALA A 342 -10.67 -26.21 -7.21
CA ALA A 342 -9.96 -25.45 -8.22
C ALA A 342 -8.78 -24.66 -7.65
N MET A 343 -7.84 -24.35 -8.53
CA MET A 343 -6.59 -23.68 -8.22
C MET A 343 -6.32 -22.61 -9.29
N GLN A 344 -6.13 -21.37 -8.85
CA GLN A 344 -5.74 -20.26 -9.71
C GLN A 344 -4.29 -19.88 -9.43
N ILE A 345 -3.44 -20.04 -10.44
CA ILE A 345 -2.01 -19.72 -10.35
C ILE A 345 -1.73 -18.51 -11.24
N ARG A 346 -1.37 -17.39 -10.62
CA ARG A 346 -0.93 -16.19 -11.33
C ARG A 346 0.60 -16.16 -11.43
N ARG A 347 1.10 -16.02 -12.66
CA ARG A 347 2.52 -15.79 -13.00
C ARG A 347 2.66 -14.40 -13.65
N GLY A 348 3.58 -14.21 -14.58
CA GLY A 348 3.68 -13.03 -15.43
C GLY A 348 4.21 -11.77 -14.73
N ASP A 349 3.56 -10.64 -14.98
CA ASP A 349 3.99 -9.35 -14.42
C ASP A 349 3.68 -9.15 -12.93
N LEU A 350 2.83 -9.98 -12.32
CA LEU A 350 2.47 -9.89 -10.90
C LEU A 350 3.23 -10.90 -10.04
N HIS A 351 3.75 -10.41 -8.91
CA HIS A 351 4.49 -11.21 -7.94
C HIS A 351 3.85 -11.08 -6.54
N PRO A 352 3.96 -12.11 -5.69
CA PRO A 352 3.43 -12.11 -4.33
C PRO A 352 3.98 -10.95 -3.48
N SER A 353 3.18 -10.42 -2.55
CA SER A 353 3.67 -9.38 -1.61
C SER A 353 4.63 -9.91 -0.54
N GLU A 354 4.67 -11.24 -0.32
CA GLU A 354 5.58 -11.84 0.65
C GLU A 354 7.02 -11.51 0.26
N TYR A 355 7.79 -10.87 1.15
CA TYR A 355 9.15 -10.40 0.85
C TYR A 355 10.03 -11.49 0.23
N GLN A 356 9.92 -12.73 0.73
CA GLN A 356 10.67 -13.90 0.26
C GLN A 356 10.42 -14.21 -1.22
N PHE A 357 9.20 -13.97 -1.68
CA PHE A 357 8.75 -14.21 -3.05
C PHE A 357 8.44 -12.89 -3.78
N SER A 358 8.88 -11.74 -3.28
CA SER A 358 8.58 -10.45 -3.95
C SER A 358 9.30 -10.28 -5.29
N ARG A 359 10.30 -11.13 -5.55
CA ARG A 359 11.10 -11.20 -6.78
C ARG A 359 11.02 -12.57 -7.46
N ASP A 360 10.12 -13.42 -6.99
CA ASP A 360 9.92 -14.77 -7.49
C ASP A 360 8.43 -15.11 -7.39
N TYR A 361 8.04 -16.33 -7.72
CA TYR A 361 6.66 -16.76 -7.58
C TYR A 361 6.45 -17.64 -6.35
N LEU A 362 5.20 -17.76 -5.92
CA LEU A 362 4.85 -18.71 -4.87
C LEU A 362 5.14 -20.16 -5.33
N PRO A 363 5.80 -20.99 -4.50
CA PRO A 363 6.05 -22.39 -4.83
C PRO A 363 4.77 -23.16 -5.11
N LEU A 364 4.77 -24.03 -6.12
CA LEU A 364 3.58 -24.78 -6.54
C LEU A 364 3.09 -25.74 -5.45
N ALA A 365 4.02 -26.24 -4.63
CA ALA A 365 3.73 -27.04 -3.44
C ALA A 365 2.80 -26.35 -2.43
N ARG A 366 2.82 -25.01 -2.32
CA ARG A 366 1.92 -24.28 -1.43
C ARG A 366 0.48 -24.31 -1.93
N TYR A 367 0.28 -24.09 -3.23
CA TYR A 367 -1.04 -24.15 -3.84
C TYR A 367 -1.62 -25.57 -3.74
N ALA A 368 -0.83 -26.58 -4.13
CA ALA A 368 -1.25 -27.97 -4.05
C ALA A 368 -1.51 -28.41 -2.60
N GLY A 369 -0.69 -27.97 -1.64
CA GLY A 369 -0.91 -28.22 -0.22
C GLY A 369 -2.21 -27.60 0.30
N ALA A 370 -2.51 -26.36 -0.08
CA ALA A 370 -3.76 -25.70 0.27
C ALA A 370 -4.97 -26.39 -0.38
N ALA A 371 -4.86 -26.84 -1.63
CA ALA A 371 -5.92 -27.58 -2.32
C ALA A 371 -6.21 -28.91 -1.63
N ARG A 372 -5.18 -29.64 -1.18
CA ARG A 372 -5.33 -30.86 -0.38
C ARG A 372 -6.07 -30.62 0.93
N ILE A 373 -5.70 -29.55 1.65
CA ILE A 373 -6.37 -29.17 2.90
C ILE A 373 -7.84 -28.82 2.62
N LEU A 374 -8.12 -28.03 1.58
CA LEU A 374 -9.48 -27.64 1.22
C LEU A 374 -10.34 -28.86 0.84
N SER A 375 -9.82 -29.74 -0.02
CA SER A 375 -10.46 -31.01 -0.38
C SER A 375 -10.80 -31.84 0.87
N SER A 376 -9.84 -32.04 1.78
CA SER A 376 -10.09 -32.82 3.01
C SER A 376 -11.18 -32.22 3.91
N ARG A 377 -11.33 -30.89 3.94
CA ARG A 377 -12.37 -30.21 4.71
C ARG A 377 -13.75 -30.37 4.07
N LEU A 378 -13.83 -30.26 2.76
CA LEU A 378 -15.08 -30.46 2.02
C LEU A 378 -15.60 -31.89 2.21
N LEU A 379 -14.69 -32.88 2.24
CA LEU A 379 -15.03 -34.26 2.56
C LEU A 379 -15.46 -34.46 4.03
N GLY A 380 -14.74 -33.85 4.98
CA GLY A 380 -15.02 -34.00 6.41
C GLY A 380 -16.28 -33.27 6.91
N GLY A 381 -16.76 -32.26 6.17
CA GLY A 381 -17.97 -31.51 6.50
C GLY A 381 -19.27 -32.30 6.37
N ASN A 382 -19.28 -33.40 5.62
CA ASN A 382 -20.44 -34.29 5.45
C ASN A 382 -20.49 -35.44 6.48
N LEU A 383 -19.47 -35.58 7.33
CA LEU A 383 -19.49 -36.49 8.47
C LEU A 383 -19.87 -35.69 9.72
N SER A 384 -21.17 -35.74 10.06
CA SER A 384 -21.66 -35.46 11.41
C SER A 384 -20.72 -36.09 12.44
N LYS A 385 -20.41 -35.34 13.52
CA LYS A 385 -19.60 -35.77 14.68
C LYS A 385 -19.53 -37.30 14.83
N PRO A 386 -18.34 -37.91 14.99
CA PRO A 386 -18.29 -39.32 15.33
C PRO A 386 -18.87 -39.48 16.75
N GLU A 387 -20.15 -39.85 16.83
CA GLU A 387 -20.62 -40.62 17.97
C GLU A 387 -19.81 -41.92 17.97
N ALA A 388 -19.16 -42.17 19.10
CA ALA A 388 -18.41 -43.38 19.34
C ALA A 388 -19.37 -44.59 19.30
N SER A 389 -19.59 -45.15 18.11
CA SER A 389 -20.28 -46.43 17.93
C SER A 389 -19.32 -47.38 17.22
N ASN A 390 -18.96 -48.44 17.94
CA ASN A 390 -17.95 -49.44 17.60
C ASN A 390 -18.43 -50.43 16.54
N ASN A 391 -18.83 -49.97 15.35
CA ASN A 391 -19.18 -50.87 14.24
C ASN A 391 -18.39 -50.49 12.98
N ALA A 392 -17.16 -50.99 12.93
CA ALA A 392 -16.29 -50.94 11.77
C ALA A 392 -16.70 -52.01 10.74
N ALA A 393 -17.70 -51.70 9.90
CA ALA A 393 -17.97 -52.45 8.67
C ALA A 393 -18.83 -51.59 7.73
N GLY A 394 -18.17 -50.78 6.90
CA GLY A 394 -18.85 -49.98 5.87
C GLY A 394 -18.27 -48.59 5.61
N LEU A 395 -16.95 -48.38 5.78
CA LEU A 395 -16.30 -47.18 5.24
C LEU A 395 -15.71 -47.53 3.87
N SER A 396 -16.30 -47.01 2.81
CA SER A 396 -15.65 -46.91 1.49
C SER A 396 -14.25 -46.32 1.67
N SER A 397 -13.24 -46.99 1.12
CA SER A 397 -11.83 -46.70 1.39
C SER A 397 -11.45 -45.26 1.00
N PRO A 398 -10.48 -44.62 1.69
CA PRO A 398 -9.97 -43.28 1.36
C PRO A 398 -9.39 -43.15 -0.07
N SER A 399 -9.26 -44.26 -0.79
CA SER A 399 -8.65 -44.41 -2.11
C SER A 399 -9.52 -43.99 -3.29
N ASP A 400 -10.85 -43.99 -3.17
CA ASP A 400 -11.73 -43.59 -4.29
C ASP A 400 -11.83 -42.06 -4.43
N ASN A 401 -11.76 -41.35 -3.30
CA ASN A 401 -11.78 -39.89 -3.24
C ASN A 401 -10.49 -39.23 -3.78
N ILE A 402 -9.41 -40.00 -3.94
CA ILE A 402 -8.12 -39.59 -4.52
C ILE A 402 -8.24 -39.32 -6.04
N ARG A 403 -9.35 -39.74 -6.68
CA ARG A 403 -9.54 -39.62 -8.14
C ARG A 403 -10.22 -38.32 -8.59
N SER A 404 -10.70 -37.48 -7.68
CA SER A 404 -11.32 -36.21 -8.07
C SER A 404 -10.28 -35.25 -8.68
N PRO A 405 -10.55 -34.66 -9.85
CA PRO A 405 -9.57 -33.80 -10.51
C PRO A 405 -9.41 -32.45 -9.81
N LEU A 406 -8.17 -31.96 -9.74
CA LEU A 406 -7.85 -30.59 -9.36
C LEU A 406 -7.92 -29.71 -10.60
N LEU A 407 -8.84 -28.75 -10.62
CA LEU A 407 -8.93 -27.79 -11.73
C LEU A 407 -7.85 -26.72 -11.60
N LEU A 408 -7.25 -26.36 -12.73
CA LEU A 408 -6.20 -25.36 -12.82
C LEU A 408 -6.56 -24.28 -13.85
N ALA A 409 -6.57 -23.03 -13.40
CA ALA A 409 -6.45 -21.87 -14.27
C ALA A 409 -5.11 -21.18 -14.03
N SER A 410 -4.42 -20.83 -15.12
CA SER A 410 -3.20 -20.05 -15.05
C SER A 410 -3.00 -19.26 -16.32
N ASP A 411 -2.40 -18.09 -16.15
CA ASP A 411 -1.93 -17.22 -17.23
C ASP A 411 -0.60 -17.70 -17.84
N ASP A 412 0.07 -18.69 -17.24
CA ASP A 412 1.22 -19.36 -17.84
C ASP A 412 0.76 -20.65 -18.57
N PRO A 413 0.80 -20.68 -19.91
CA PRO A 413 0.26 -21.80 -20.69
C PRO A 413 1.00 -23.14 -20.46
N ASP A 414 2.26 -23.09 -20.02
CA ASP A 414 3.12 -24.27 -19.84
C ASP A 414 3.09 -24.84 -18.41
N ILE A 415 2.48 -24.12 -17.46
CA ILE A 415 2.53 -24.50 -16.03
C ILE A 415 1.95 -25.88 -15.75
N ILE A 416 0.96 -26.31 -16.53
CA ILE A 416 0.31 -27.62 -16.36
C ILE A 416 1.27 -28.77 -16.64
N ASN A 417 2.22 -28.56 -17.55
CA ASN A 417 3.21 -29.57 -17.96
C ASN A 417 4.44 -29.56 -17.04
N SER A 418 4.46 -28.70 -16.02
CA SER A 418 5.61 -28.58 -15.13
C SER A 418 5.74 -29.82 -14.25
N PRO A 419 6.94 -30.42 -14.15
CA PRO A 419 7.16 -31.58 -13.28
C PRO A 419 7.02 -31.22 -11.80
N GLU A 420 7.28 -29.96 -11.44
CA GLU A 420 7.06 -29.47 -10.08
C GLU A 420 5.58 -29.53 -9.69
N LEU A 421 4.67 -29.11 -10.59
CA LEU A 421 3.23 -29.16 -10.31
C LEU A 421 2.73 -30.59 -10.20
N SER A 422 3.14 -31.47 -11.12
CA SER A 422 2.69 -32.86 -11.13
C SER A 422 3.13 -33.59 -9.85
N GLN A 423 4.37 -33.36 -9.41
CA GLN A 423 4.88 -33.89 -8.14
C GLN A 423 4.14 -33.29 -6.93
N ALA A 424 3.92 -31.97 -6.92
CA ALA A 424 3.26 -31.28 -5.82
C ALA A 424 1.78 -31.65 -5.65
N ALA A 425 1.07 -31.85 -6.77
CA ALA A 425 -0.36 -32.15 -6.81
C ALA A 425 -0.68 -33.65 -6.61
N THR A 426 0.32 -34.53 -6.68
CA THR A 426 0.14 -35.97 -6.44
C THR A 426 -0.56 -36.21 -5.09
N PRO A 427 -1.61 -37.05 -5.02
CA PRO A 427 -2.09 -37.99 -6.04
C PRO A 427 -3.20 -37.46 -7.00
N PHE A 428 -3.58 -36.19 -6.93
CA PHE A 428 -4.70 -35.65 -7.69
C PHE A 428 -4.36 -35.45 -9.18
N PRO A 429 -5.20 -35.89 -10.13
CA PRO A 429 -5.03 -35.54 -11.52
C PRO A 429 -5.37 -34.05 -11.73
N VAL A 430 -4.46 -33.30 -12.35
CA VAL A 430 -4.66 -31.87 -12.61
C VAL A 430 -5.24 -31.69 -14.01
N GLN A 431 -6.36 -30.98 -14.11
CA GLN A 431 -7.02 -30.66 -15.38
C GLN A 431 -7.08 -29.15 -15.59
N LYS A 432 -7.01 -28.68 -16.85
CA LYS A 432 -7.25 -27.26 -17.16
C LYS A 432 -8.72 -26.90 -16.91
N ALA A 433 -8.96 -25.67 -16.47
CA ALA A 433 -10.31 -25.11 -16.39
C ALA A 433 -10.97 -25.12 -17.78
N GLN A 434 -10.28 -24.59 -18.78
CA GLN A 434 -10.73 -24.60 -20.18
C GLN A 434 -9.58 -24.86 -21.16
N GLU A 435 -9.92 -25.35 -22.34
CA GLU A 435 -8.98 -25.71 -23.40
C GLU A 435 -9.32 -24.99 -24.73
N ARG A 436 -10.33 -24.12 -24.73
CA ARG A 436 -10.88 -23.45 -25.93
C ARG A 436 -10.00 -22.32 -26.42
N ILE A 437 -9.51 -21.47 -25.50
CA ILE A 437 -8.69 -20.30 -25.83
C ILE A 437 -7.48 -20.29 -24.92
N MET A 438 -6.29 -20.56 -25.47
CA MET A 438 -5.04 -20.59 -24.71
C MET A 438 -4.08 -19.52 -25.20
N LEU A 439 -3.31 -18.94 -24.29
CA LEU A 439 -2.21 -18.07 -24.64
C LEU A 439 -1.13 -18.85 -25.41
N ALA A 440 -0.68 -18.31 -26.54
CA ALA A 440 0.25 -18.99 -27.41
C ALA A 440 1.67 -19.02 -26.82
N THR A 441 2.28 -20.20 -26.80
CA THR A 441 3.72 -20.34 -26.53
C THR A 441 4.52 -20.02 -27.79
N LYS A 442 5.75 -19.57 -27.63
CA LYS A 442 6.75 -19.43 -28.70
C LYS A 442 6.91 -20.72 -29.46
N ALA A 443 6.93 -21.87 -28.79
CA ALA A 443 7.00 -23.17 -29.47
C ALA A 443 5.82 -23.38 -30.42
N ALA A 444 4.59 -23.01 -30.01
CA ALA A 444 3.42 -23.06 -30.88
C ALA A 444 3.48 -22.02 -32.00
N LEU A 445 3.97 -20.81 -31.72
CA LEU A 445 4.13 -19.75 -32.72
C LEU A 445 5.21 -20.09 -33.76
N ASP A 446 6.32 -20.69 -33.35
CA ASP A 446 7.41 -21.11 -34.24
C ASP A 446 6.97 -22.26 -35.16
N GLN A 447 6.03 -23.11 -34.72
CA GLN A 447 5.43 -24.16 -35.55
C GLN A 447 4.43 -23.60 -36.57
N THR A 448 3.63 -22.61 -36.18
CA THR A 448 2.50 -22.10 -36.99
C THR A 448 2.87 -20.89 -37.85
N SER A 449 3.87 -20.11 -37.44
CA SER A 449 4.36 -18.91 -38.12
C SER A 449 5.86 -18.76 -37.85
N PRO A 450 6.70 -19.64 -38.43
CA PRO A 450 8.12 -19.64 -38.19
C PRO A 450 8.75 -18.31 -38.64
N LYS A 451 9.32 -17.57 -37.69
CA LYS A 451 10.25 -16.49 -38.02
C LYS A 451 11.63 -17.09 -38.20
N GLN A 452 12.21 -16.92 -39.39
CA GLN A 452 13.56 -17.39 -39.63
C GLN A 452 14.52 -16.65 -38.68
N PRO A 453 15.31 -17.36 -37.86
CA PRO A 453 16.40 -16.71 -37.16
C PRO A 453 17.38 -16.22 -38.23
N ILE A 454 17.56 -14.91 -38.36
CA ILE A 454 18.53 -14.30 -39.31
C ILE A 454 20.00 -14.61 -38.88
N ARG A 455 20.20 -15.46 -37.87
CA ARG A 455 21.49 -15.75 -37.25
C ARG A 455 22.08 -17.05 -37.79
N GLN A 456 23.35 -17.02 -38.20
CA GLN A 456 24.17 -18.23 -38.28
C GLN A 456 24.56 -18.69 -36.85
N PRO A 457 24.49 -19.99 -36.52
CA PRO A 457 24.87 -20.48 -35.20
C PRO A 457 26.32 -20.07 -34.86
N GLY A 458 26.51 -19.32 -33.78
CA GLY A 458 27.84 -18.92 -33.27
C GLY A 458 28.24 -17.44 -33.37
N SER A 459 27.41 -16.54 -33.94
CA SER A 459 27.78 -15.12 -34.04
C SER A 459 27.78 -14.40 -32.68
N ALA A 460 28.78 -13.57 -32.38
CA ALA A 460 28.92 -12.88 -31.08
C ALA A 460 28.10 -11.59 -30.92
N TYR A 461 27.49 -11.08 -32.00
CA TYR A 461 26.71 -9.85 -31.98
C TYR A 461 25.23 -10.13 -31.70
N VAL A 462 24.70 -9.57 -30.61
CA VAL A 462 23.25 -9.56 -30.30
C VAL A 462 22.64 -8.34 -30.98
N LYS A 463 22.35 -8.44 -32.28
CA LYS A 463 21.35 -7.55 -32.88
C LYS A 463 20.01 -7.94 -32.27
N HIS A 464 19.19 -7.00 -31.81
CA HIS A 464 17.84 -7.31 -31.35
C HIS A 464 17.05 -7.78 -32.59
N VAL A 465 16.93 -9.09 -32.76
CA VAL A 465 16.19 -9.72 -33.87
C VAL A 465 14.76 -9.95 -33.41
N ASP A 466 13.80 -9.71 -34.31
CA ASP A 466 12.39 -9.97 -34.07
C ASP A 466 12.12 -11.48 -34.01
N GLU A 467 12.37 -12.10 -32.86
CA GLU A 467 11.93 -13.47 -32.59
C GLU A 467 10.43 -13.50 -32.27
N ASN A 468 9.80 -14.67 -32.45
CA ASN A 468 8.47 -14.89 -31.89
C ASN A 468 8.57 -14.81 -30.36
N SER A 469 7.65 -14.03 -29.78
CA SER A 469 7.51 -13.84 -28.34
C SER A 469 6.18 -14.46 -27.93
N GLY A 470 6.23 -15.55 -27.18
CA GLY A 470 5.05 -16.19 -26.59
C GLY A 470 4.71 -15.60 -25.23
N TRP A 471 3.73 -16.20 -24.58
CA TRP A 471 3.31 -15.87 -23.22
C TRP A 471 4.02 -16.75 -22.17
N GLU A 472 5.26 -17.17 -22.42
CA GLU A 472 6.01 -17.99 -21.48
C GLU A 472 6.16 -17.29 -20.14
N GLY A 473 5.85 -18.02 -19.05
CA GLY A 473 6.00 -17.50 -17.71
C GLY A 473 4.88 -16.53 -17.31
N GLY A 474 3.84 -16.35 -18.11
CA GLY A 474 2.57 -15.73 -17.69
C GLY A 474 2.10 -14.54 -18.54
N PHE A 475 1.07 -13.86 -18.03
CA PHE A 475 0.54 -12.64 -18.65
C PHE A 475 1.39 -11.42 -18.31
N PHE A 476 1.82 -10.69 -19.34
CA PHE A 476 2.53 -9.42 -19.23
C PHE A 476 1.74 -8.29 -19.93
N SER A 477 1.39 -7.26 -19.18
CA SER A 477 0.69 -6.07 -19.71
C SER A 477 1.39 -5.39 -20.88
N ALA A 478 2.73 -5.32 -20.88
CA ALA A 478 3.49 -4.77 -21.99
C ALA A 478 3.32 -5.58 -23.29
N LEU A 479 3.29 -6.92 -23.18
CA LEU A 479 3.06 -7.80 -24.32
C LEU A 479 1.64 -7.62 -24.87
N PHE A 480 0.64 -7.55 -23.98
CA PHE A 480 -0.76 -7.26 -24.33
C PHE A 480 -0.93 -5.96 -25.12
N PHE A 481 -0.32 -4.86 -24.68
CA PHE A 481 -0.41 -3.59 -25.38
C PHE A 481 0.43 -3.55 -26.67
N SER A 482 1.46 -4.40 -26.77
CA SER A 482 2.26 -4.56 -28.00
C SER A 482 1.58 -5.38 -29.09
N LEU A 483 0.53 -6.16 -28.75
CA LEU A 483 -0.24 -6.93 -29.73
C LEU A 483 -0.65 -6.02 -30.89
N GLY A 484 -0.34 -6.44 -32.11
CA GLY A 484 -0.75 -5.74 -33.31
C GLY A 484 0.06 -4.51 -33.72
N ARG A 485 1.11 -4.14 -32.96
CA ARG A 485 2.04 -3.10 -33.41
C ARG A 485 3.03 -3.71 -34.41
N PRO A 486 3.18 -3.13 -35.63
CA PRO A 486 4.30 -3.51 -36.48
C PRO A 486 5.61 -3.19 -35.72
N SER A 487 6.57 -4.11 -35.79
CA SER A 487 7.92 -3.84 -35.27
C SER A 487 8.43 -2.55 -35.90
N PRO A 488 8.97 -1.58 -35.13
CA PRO A 488 9.48 -0.36 -35.70
C PRO A 488 10.65 -0.72 -36.62
N SER A 489 10.39 -0.76 -37.93
CA SER A 489 11.43 -0.74 -38.94
C SER A 489 12.35 0.43 -38.64
N ALA A 490 13.63 0.13 -38.51
CA ALA A 490 14.68 1.03 -38.08
C ALA A 490 14.88 2.21 -39.05
N SER A 491 14.01 3.23 -39.01
CA SER A 491 14.23 4.56 -39.60
C SER A 491 13.03 5.50 -39.39
N GLN A 492 12.56 5.70 -38.16
CA GLN A 492 11.71 6.87 -37.87
C GLN A 492 11.89 7.33 -36.41
N ASP A 493 11.99 8.64 -36.26
CA ASP A 493 12.53 9.36 -35.12
C ASP A 493 11.94 8.98 -33.75
N ARG A 494 12.85 8.79 -32.78
CA ARG A 494 12.57 8.35 -31.40
C ARG A 494 12.19 9.48 -30.43
N SER A 495 11.68 10.62 -30.88
CA SER A 495 11.53 11.80 -30.01
C SER A 495 10.10 12.27 -29.73
N THR A 496 9.06 11.65 -30.28
CA THR A 496 7.66 12.04 -30.00
C THR A 496 6.75 10.82 -29.97
N GLY A 497 5.93 10.66 -28.92
CA GLY A 497 4.84 9.68 -28.92
C GLY A 497 4.93 8.51 -27.91
N LEU A 498 5.23 8.78 -26.64
CA LEU A 498 4.84 7.86 -25.55
C LEU A 498 3.54 8.30 -24.85
N ALA A 499 3.01 9.47 -25.18
CA ALA A 499 1.77 10.03 -24.61
C ALA A 499 0.60 10.10 -25.62
N ASP A 500 0.87 10.22 -26.93
CA ASP A 500 -0.18 10.44 -27.95
C ASP A 500 -0.68 9.15 -28.64
N ALA A 501 -0.21 7.98 -28.24
CA ALA A 501 -0.59 6.70 -28.86
C ALA A 501 -1.87 6.06 -28.28
N ALA A 502 -2.69 6.83 -27.57
CA ALA A 502 -4.01 6.41 -27.11
C ALA A 502 -5.12 6.64 -28.14
N ASP A 503 -4.83 7.39 -29.22
CA ASP A 503 -5.83 7.85 -30.20
C ASP A 503 -5.62 7.31 -31.64
N GLY A 504 -4.65 6.40 -31.82
CA GLY A 504 -4.50 5.69 -33.07
C GLY A 504 -5.54 4.59 -33.17
N GLN A 505 -6.41 4.61 -34.19
CA GLN A 505 -7.34 3.53 -34.52
C GLN A 505 -6.62 2.18 -34.41
N VAL A 506 -6.86 1.47 -33.31
CA VAL A 506 -6.31 0.13 -33.13
C VAL A 506 -6.95 -0.72 -34.22
N LEU A 507 -6.13 -1.26 -35.12
CA LEU A 507 -6.60 -2.09 -36.23
C LEU A 507 -7.58 -3.14 -35.69
N GLU A 508 -8.73 -3.30 -36.33
CA GLU A 508 -9.83 -4.15 -35.83
C GLU A 508 -9.37 -5.58 -35.47
N GLN A 509 -8.43 -6.13 -36.24
CA GLN A 509 -7.80 -7.43 -35.99
C GLN A 509 -7.08 -7.50 -34.64
N VAL A 510 -6.47 -6.40 -34.21
CA VAL A 510 -5.75 -6.28 -32.94
C VAL A 510 -6.72 -6.24 -31.77
N MET A 511 -7.84 -5.53 -31.92
CA MET A 511 -8.91 -5.56 -30.93
C MET A 511 -9.47 -6.99 -30.79
N ARG A 512 -9.70 -7.71 -31.90
CA ARG A 512 -10.14 -9.11 -31.85
C ARG A 512 -9.13 -10.03 -31.13
N MET A 513 -7.82 -9.82 -31.30
CA MET A 513 -6.81 -10.57 -30.54
C MET A 513 -6.85 -10.27 -29.04
N ARG A 514 -7.01 -9.01 -28.66
CA ARG A 514 -7.17 -8.62 -27.25
C ARG A 514 -8.47 -9.15 -26.66
N GLU A 515 -9.53 -9.19 -27.47
CA GLU A 515 -10.82 -9.76 -27.09
C GLU A 515 -10.67 -11.22 -26.67
N LEU A 516 -9.95 -12.02 -27.47
CA LEU A 516 -9.66 -13.44 -27.16
C LEU A 516 -8.94 -13.62 -25.83
N VAL A 517 -8.00 -12.73 -25.48
CA VAL A 517 -7.33 -12.77 -24.16
C VAL A 517 -8.34 -12.56 -23.02
N GLY A 518 -9.25 -11.60 -23.17
CA GLY A 518 -10.35 -11.40 -22.21
C GLY A 518 -11.29 -12.60 -22.13
N ARG A 519 -11.64 -13.21 -23.28
CA ARG A 519 -12.52 -14.40 -23.34
C ARG A 519 -11.89 -15.60 -22.64
N ALA A 520 -10.59 -15.83 -22.83
CA ALA A 520 -9.86 -16.88 -22.14
C ALA A 520 -9.94 -16.72 -20.61
N TYR A 521 -9.70 -15.50 -20.12
CA TYR A 521 -9.79 -15.18 -18.69
C TYR A 521 -11.21 -15.40 -18.13
N LEU A 522 -12.25 -15.04 -18.89
CA LEU A 522 -13.64 -15.23 -18.49
C LEU A 522 -14.06 -16.69 -18.45
N LEU A 523 -13.63 -17.49 -19.42
CA LEU A 523 -13.89 -18.93 -19.43
C LEU A 523 -13.22 -19.62 -18.24
N ASP A 524 -11.97 -19.25 -17.92
CA ASP A 524 -11.31 -19.73 -16.70
C ASP A 524 -12.13 -19.35 -15.45
N LEU A 525 -12.53 -18.08 -15.34
CA LEU A 525 -13.28 -17.59 -14.18
C LEU A 525 -14.64 -18.28 -14.02
N ALA A 526 -15.39 -18.44 -15.12
CA ALA A 526 -16.70 -19.08 -15.10
C ALA A 526 -16.61 -20.56 -14.71
N VAL A 527 -15.61 -21.29 -15.22
CA VAL A 527 -15.42 -22.70 -14.83
C VAL A 527 -14.92 -22.83 -13.39
N LEU A 528 -14.02 -21.96 -12.95
CA LEU A 528 -13.53 -21.96 -11.56
C LEU A 528 -14.63 -21.59 -10.55
N GLY A 529 -15.51 -20.67 -10.92
CA GLY A 529 -16.60 -20.18 -10.07
C GLY A 529 -17.61 -21.27 -9.66
N GLU A 530 -17.75 -22.31 -10.47
CA GLU A 530 -18.64 -23.46 -10.23
C GLU A 530 -17.99 -24.61 -9.43
N SER A 531 -16.75 -24.41 -8.95
CA SER A 531 -16.09 -25.39 -8.08
C SER A 531 -16.55 -25.27 -6.62
N ASP A 532 -16.49 -26.38 -5.86
CA ASP A 532 -16.84 -26.42 -4.44
C ASP A 532 -15.89 -25.58 -3.57
N GLY A 533 -14.70 -25.28 -4.09
CA GLY A 533 -13.74 -24.42 -3.43
C GLY A 533 -12.56 -24.06 -4.33
N VAL A 534 -12.11 -22.82 -4.22
CA VAL A 534 -11.00 -22.27 -5.01
C VAL A 534 -9.82 -21.93 -4.11
N VAL A 535 -8.62 -22.30 -4.55
CA VAL A 535 -7.35 -21.87 -3.98
C VAL A 535 -6.71 -20.83 -4.91
N SER A 536 -6.51 -19.62 -4.42
CA SER A 536 -5.83 -18.54 -5.15
C SER A 536 -4.70 -17.96 -4.31
N GLY A 537 -3.62 -17.52 -4.95
CA GLY A 537 -2.53 -16.82 -4.29
C GLY A 537 -2.93 -15.36 -4.03
N ASP A 538 -3.02 -14.96 -2.76
CA ASP A 538 -3.30 -13.57 -2.42
C ASP A 538 -2.02 -12.72 -2.53
N ILE A 539 -2.11 -11.63 -3.30
CA ILE A 539 -1.03 -10.65 -3.51
C ILE A 539 -1.03 -9.60 -2.37
N ARG A 540 -1.96 -9.67 -1.40
CA ARG A 540 -2.09 -8.69 -0.30
C ARG A 540 -2.42 -9.27 1.09
N THR A 541 -2.17 -10.54 1.37
CA THR A 541 -2.16 -10.99 2.78
C THR A 541 -0.77 -10.92 3.36
N MET A 542 -0.60 -10.07 4.37
CA MET A 542 0.54 -10.09 5.26
C MET A 542 0.23 -11.03 6.42
N GLU A 543 0.60 -12.32 6.32
CA GLU A 543 0.46 -13.31 7.40
C GLU A 543 1.25 -14.61 7.14
N PRO A 544 1.42 -15.52 8.12
CA PRO A 544 2.06 -15.42 9.42
C PRO A 544 3.55 -15.78 9.33
N ARG A 545 4.42 -14.98 9.97
CA ARG A 545 5.87 -15.19 9.97
C ARG A 545 6.27 -16.14 11.11
N GLU A 546 7.34 -16.93 10.91
CA GLU A 546 7.92 -17.71 12.01
C GLU A 546 8.19 -16.82 13.24
N PRO A 547 8.01 -17.34 14.47
CA PRO A 547 8.20 -16.57 15.69
C PRO A 547 9.63 -16.00 15.74
N SER A 548 9.74 -14.67 15.71
CA SER A 548 10.98 -13.96 15.86
C SER A 548 11.31 -13.79 17.34
N TYR A 549 11.87 -14.85 17.94
CA TYR A 549 12.32 -14.82 19.33
C TYR A 549 13.37 -13.73 19.58
N LEU A 550 14.20 -13.43 18.57
CA LEU A 550 15.20 -12.36 18.64
C LEU A 550 14.54 -10.98 18.77
N GLY A 551 13.51 -10.69 17.96
CA GLY A 551 12.77 -9.43 18.03
C GLY A 551 12.07 -9.26 19.37
N ALA A 552 11.42 -10.31 19.87
CA ALA A 552 10.79 -10.31 21.19
C ALA A 552 11.81 -10.12 22.32
N ALA A 553 12.95 -10.81 22.28
CA ALA A 553 14.01 -10.67 23.28
C ALA A 553 14.58 -9.25 23.32
N ILE A 554 14.76 -8.62 22.16
CA ILE A 554 15.15 -7.21 22.06
C ILE A 554 14.06 -6.34 22.70
N PHE A 555 12.79 -6.49 22.33
CA PHE A 555 11.68 -5.71 22.91
C PHE A 555 11.64 -5.77 24.44
N TRP A 556 11.65 -6.98 25.00
CA TRP A 556 11.56 -7.16 26.45
C TRP A 556 12.82 -6.70 27.18
N SER A 557 14.00 -6.86 26.59
CA SER A 557 15.24 -6.34 27.18
C SER A 557 15.24 -4.80 27.23
N TYR A 558 14.68 -4.12 26.23
CA TYR A 558 14.50 -2.67 26.24
C TYR A 558 13.55 -2.22 27.35
N ILE A 559 12.41 -2.90 27.55
CA ILE A 559 11.47 -2.58 28.64
C ILE A 559 12.13 -2.76 30.00
N LEU A 560 12.83 -3.88 30.21
CA LEU A 560 13.52 -4.16 31.47
C LEU A 560 14.61 -3.11 31.75
N ALA A 561 15.42 -2.78 30.74
CA ALA A 561 16.45 -1.77 30.85
C ALA A 561 15.87 -0.38 31.16
N ALA A 562 14.75 0.00 30.52
CA ALA A 562 14.05 1.26 30.80
C ALA A 562 13.62 1.35 32.26
N LEU A 563 13.05 0.28 32.83
CA LEU A 563 12.62 0.24 34.23
C LEU A 563 13.80 0.35 35.20
N VAL A 564 14.90 -0.37 34.94
CA VAL A 564 16.12 -0.35 35.77
C VAL A 564 16.76 1.04 35.77
N PHE A 565 16.94 1.65 34.59
CA PHE A 565 17.55 2.97 34.50
C PHE A 565 16.63 4.08 35.03
N SER A 566 15.31 3.97 34.84
CA SER A 566 14.34 4.89 35.44
C SER A 566 14.38 4.83 36.96
N SER A 567 14.37 3.63 37.55
CA SER A 567 14.48 3.43 39.00
C SER A 567 15.80 4.00 39.53
N THR A 568 16.90 3.77 38.82
CA THR A 568 18.22 4.30 39.19
C THR A 568 18.28 5.83 39.11
N ALA A 569 17.69 6.43 38.07
CA ALA A 569 17.61 7.88 37.90
C ALA A 569 16.73 8.52 38.98
N VAL A 570 15.55 7.96 39.25
CA VAL A 570 14.63 8.40 40.31
C VAL A 570 15.29 8.30 41.67
N HIS A 571 15.90 7.15 41.99
CA HIS A 571 16.67 6.98 43.22
C HIS A 571 17.79 8.01 43.32
N SER A 572 18.51 8.28 42.23
CA SER A 572 19.57 9.30 42.22
C SER A 572 19.01 10.69 42.52
N ILE A 573 17.87 11.07 41.93
CA ILE A 573 17.22 12.36 42.17
C ILE A 573 16.76 12.47 43.64
N ILE A 574 16.15 11.42 44.19
CA ILE A 574 15.63 11.41 45.56
C ILE A 574 16.77 11.46 46.59
N THR A 575 17.88 10.77 46.32
CA THR A 575 19.02 10.69 47.25
C THR A 575 19.97 11.87 47.15
N THR A 576 19.96 12.63 46.06
CA THR A 576 20.68 13.90 45.98
C THR A 576 20.00 14.94 46.85
N LYS A 577 20.51 15.13 48.08
CA LYS A 577 20.14 16.30 48.90
C LYS A 577 20.47 17.57 48.08
N PRO A 578 19.52 18.52 47.95
CA PRO A 578 19.85 19.79 47.32
C PRO A 578 21.04 20.40 48.08
N PRO A 579 22.05 20.96 47.40
CA PRO A 579 23.16 21.59 48.09
C PRO A 579 22.59 22.60 49.06
N ALA A 580 22.92 22.44 50.35
CA ALA A 580 22.55 23.41 51.37
C ALA A 580 23.07 24.77 50.87
N VAL A 581 22.14 25.65 50.52
CA VAL A 581 22.47 27.03 50.16
C VAL A 581 23.11 27.60 51.43
N LYS A 582 24.45 27.72 51.44
CA LYS A 582 25.13 28.49 52.47
C LYS A 582 24.55 29.89 52.36
N GLU A 583 23.76 30.24 53.35
CA GLU A 583 23.15 31.55 53.51
C GLU A 583 24.28 32.55 53.79
N GLN A 584 24.93 33.03 52.74
CA GLN A 584 25.85 34.14 52.82
C GLN A 584 25.03 35.40 52.64
N THR A 585 24.73 36.00 53.80
CA THR A 585 24.15 37.33 54.00
C THR A 585 24.80 38.38 53.10
N THR A 586 24.22 38.64 51.93
CA THR A 586 24.36 39.94 51.25
C THR A 586 23.02 40.40 50.68
N ARG A 587 22.73 41.68 50.92
CA ARG A 587 21.44 42.34 50.87
C ARG A 587 20.92 42.57 49.44
N LYS A 588 19.59 42.45 49.30
CA LYS A 588 18.68 43.15 48.35
C LYS A 588 18.73 42.89 46.84
N SER A 589 19.69 42.18 46.24
CA SER A 589 19.63 41.83 44.78
C SER A 589 19.12 40.40 44.47
N ASP A 590 18.96 39.55 45.49
CA ASP A 590 18.81 38.09 45.30
C ASP A 590 17.37 37.57 45.23
N ALA A 591 16.37 38.40 45.53
CA ALA A 591 14.95 38.01 45.44
C ALA A 591 14.50 37.76 43.99
N GLY A 592 15.06 38.52 43.03
CA GLY A 592 14.82 38.37 41.60
C GLY A 592 15.45 37.10 40.99
N ASN A 593 16.63 36.69 41.48
CA ASN A 593 17.31 35.48 41.00
C ASN A 593 16.68 34.20 41.56
N LYS A 594 16.26 34.19 42.83
CA LYS A 594 15.53 33.04 43.42
C LYS A 594 14.18 32.80 42.75
N THR A 595 13.44 33.86 42.41
CA THR A 595 12.17 33.77 41.67
C THR A 595 12.38 33.32 40.22
N LYS A 596 13.42 33.82 39.54
CA LYS A 596 13.78 33.40 38.17
C LYS A 596 14.23 31.93 38.10
N HIS A 597 15.03 31.46 39.06
CA HIS A 597 15.44 30.06 39.13
C HIS A 597 14.24 29.13 39.40
N LYS A 598 13.37 29.48 40.36
CA LYS A 598 12.13 28.74 40.64
C LYS A 598 11.17 28.70 39.45
N ARG A 599 11.08 29.79 38.66
CA ARG A 599 10.29 29.84 37.42
C ARG A 599 10.89 28.99 36.31
N SER A 600 12.22 28.98 36.17
CA SER A 600 12.94 28.13 35.21
C SER A 600 12.82 26.65 35.53
N THR A 601 12.94 26.26 36.81
CA THR A 601 12.77 24.84 37.22
C THR A 601 11.34 24.37 36.94
N ARG A 602 10.32 25.17 37.29
CA ARG A 602 8.92 24.84 37.01
C ARG A 602 8.64 24.68 35.52
N LEU A 603 9.19 25.57 34.68
CA LEU A 603 9.06 25.49 33.23
C LEU A 603 9.73 24.22 32.67
N LEU A 604 10.94 23.91 33.12
CA LEU A 604 11.68 22.70 32.68
C LEU A 604 10.97 21.42 33.13
N THR A 605 10.45 21.37 34.36
CA THR A 605 9.66 20.23 34.84
C THR A 605 8.37 20.07 34.04
N PHE A 606 7.69 21.17 33.72
CA PHE A 606 6.49 21.15 32.88
C PHE A 606 6.78 20.62 31.47
N LEU A 607 7.84 21.13 30.82
CA LEU A 607 8.27 20.68 29.49
C LEU A 607 8.68 19.20 29.50
N ALA A 608 9.39 18.75 30.54
CA ALA A 608 9.77 17.35 30.70
C ALA A 608 8.54 16.44 30.87
N LEU A 609 7.56 16.86 31.68
CA LEU A 609 6.32 16.11 31.87
C LEU A 609 5.49 16.06 30.57
N LEU A 610 5.40 17.17 29.85
CA LEU A 610 4.70 17.24 28.56
C LEU A 610 5.38 16.34 27.52
N SER A 611 6.71 16.38 27.41
CA SER A 611 7.46 15.50 26.52
C SER A 611 7.29 14.02 26.89
N PHE A 612 7.40 13.68 28.18
CA PHE A 612 7.20 12.30 28.65
C PHE A 612 5.79 11.78 28.38
N THR A 613 4.76 12.58 28.67
CA THR A 613 3.35 12.19 28.48
C THR A 613 3.01 12.04 27.00
N THR A 614 3.46 12.96 26.15
CA THR A 614 3.25 12.87 24.69
C THR A 614 3.95 11.66 24.08
N LEU A 615 5.21 11.40 24.43
CA LEU A 615 5.94 10.23 23.95
C LEU A 615 5.28 8.93 24.42
N SER A 616 4.92 8.84 25.71
CA SER A 616 4.27 7.66 26.29
C SER A 616 2.91 7.39 25.65
N ALA A 617 2.12 8.42 25.39
CA ALA A 617 0.82 8.29 24.73
C ALA A 617 0.96 7.77 23.29
N ASN A 618 1.92 8.30 22.53
CA ASN A 618 2.18 7.86 21.15
C ASN A 618 2.71 6.42 21.11
N MET A 619 3.66 6.07 21.98
CA MET A 619 4.19 4.71 22.09
C MET A 619 3.10 3.71 22.49
N LEU A 620 2.28 4.04 23.48
CA LEU A 620 1.16 3.21 23.90
C LEU A 620 0.14 3.03 22.76
N HIS A 621 -0.16 4.10 22.02
CA HIS A 621 -1.06 4.03 20.86
C HIS A 621 -0.51 3.09 19.78
N VAL A 622 0.80 3.13 19.49
CA VAL A 622 1.44 2.21 18.54
C VAL A 622 1.37 0.76 19.01
N LEU A 623 1.63 0.50 20.30
CA LEU A 623 1.56 -0.86 20.85
C LEU A 623 0.13 -1.40 20.84
N ILE A 624 -0.86 -0.59 21.23
CA ILE A 624 -2.28 -0.95 21.17
C ILE A 624 -2.71 -1.20 19.72
N HIS A 625 -2.30 -0.33 18.79
CA HIS A 625 -2.64 -0.50 17.38
C HIS A 625 -2.01 -1.77 16.80
N SER A 626 -0.75 -2.06 17.12
CA SER A 626 -0.08 -3.31 16.72
C SER A 626 -0.77 -4.53 17.31
N PHE A 627 -1.14 -4.50 18.60
CA PHE A 627 -1.83 -5.59 19.28
C PHE A 627 -3.21 -5.86 18.70
N THR A 628 -4.03 -4.82 18.53
CA THR A 628 -5.37 -4.93 17.93
C THR A 628 -5.32 -5.41 16.48
N THR A 629 -4.32 -4.96 15.73
CA THR A 629 -4.06 -5.43 14.37
C THR A 629 -3.66 -6.91 14.39
N TRP A 630 -2.75 -7.33 15.28
CA TRP A 630 -2.33 -8.73 15.38
C TRP A 630 -3.46 -9.68 15.81
N THR A 631 -4.31 -9.27 16.77
CA THR A 631 -5.48 -10.06 17.19
C THR A 631 -6.53 -10.19 16.09
N THR A 632 -6.56 -9.26 15.12
CA THR A 632 -7.43 -9.35 13.93
C THR A 632 -7.06 -10.56 13.06
N TYR A 633 -5.78 -10.94 13.06
CA TYR A 633 -5.22 -12.00 12.24
C TYR A 633 -5.19 -13.36 12.95
N HIS A 634 -5.24 -13.40 14.29
CA HIS A 634 -5.21 -14.65 15.08
C HIS A 634 -6.53 -14.90 15.86
N PRO A 635 -7.65 -15.24 15.19
CA PRO A 635 -8.99 -15.30 15.82
C PRO A 635 -9.24 -16.53 16.71
N GLN A 636 -8.33 -17.52 16.76
CA GLN A 636 -8.53 -18.77 17.53
C GLN A 636 -8.06 -18.72 18.99
N LEU A 637 -7.72 -17.54 19.51
CA LEU A 637 -7.19 -17.40 20.87
C LEU A 637 -8.32 -17.27 21.92
N PRO A 638 -8.18 -17.89 23.11
CA PRO A 638 -9.19 -17.84 24.17
C PRO A 638 -9.44 -16.40 24.64
N PRO A 639 -10.64 -16.08 25.19
CA PRO A 639 -10.98 -14.74 25.66
C PRO A 639 -9.93 -14.21 26.65
N SER A 640 -9.62 -12.92 26.55
CA SER A 640 -8.60 -12.25 27.37
C SER A 640 -9.02 -12.24 28.84
N THR A 641 -8.61 -13.25 29.59
CA THR A 641 -8.72 -13.29 31.05
C THR A 641 -7.40 -12.83 31.65
N PRO A 642 -7.37 -12.30 32.89
CA PRO A 642 -6.12 -11.91 33.55
C PRO A 642 -5.10 -13.06 33.65
N LYS A 643 -5.55 -14.32 33.59
CA LYS A 643 -4.68 -15.51 33.59
C LYS A 643 -4.08 -15.83 32.21
N THR A 644 -4.78 -15.51 31.12
CA THR A 644 -4.33 -15.79 29.73
C THR A 644 -3.60 -14.62 29.08
N LEU A 645 -3.71 -13.41 29.64
CA LEU A 645 -3.09 -12.19 29.13
C LEU A 645 -1.56 -12.28 28.93
N PRO A 646 -0.75 -12.83 29.87
CA PRO A 646 0.70 -12.88 29.68
C PRO A 646 1.13 -13.76 28.50
N ALA A 647 0.49 -14.92 28.34
CA ALA A 647 0.76 -15.84 27.23
C ALA A 647 0.39 -15.21 25.87
N LEU A 648 -0.70 -14.44 25.85
CA LEU A 648 -1.17 -13.76 24.66
C LEU A 648 -0.27 -12.57 24.27
N ILE A 649 0.20 -11.79 25.24
CA ILE A 649 1.20 -10.73 25.02
C ILE A 649 2.52 -11.35 24.56
N TRP A 650 2.94 -12.48 25.12
CA TRP A 650 4.14 -13.18 24.67
C TRP A 650 4.01 -13.62 23.20
N SER A 651 2.90 -14.28 22.84
CA SER A 651 2.61 -14.70 21.47
C SER A 651 2.57 -13.52 20.49
N TRP A 652 1.93 -12.41 20.88
CA TRP A 652 1.96 -11.16 20.13
C TRP A 652 3.39 -10.64 19.92
N SER A 653 4.20 -10.60 20.98
CA SER A 653 5.55 -10.06 20.90
C SER A 653 6.49 -10.87 20.00
N THR A 654 6.28 -12.19 19.88
CA THR A 654 7.12 -13.07 19.04
C THR A 654 6.66 -13.14 17.59
N THR A 655 5.38 -12.91 17.31
CA THR A 655 4.81 -13.11 15.96
C THR A 655 4.52 -11.80 15.22
N THR A 656 4.69 -10.65 15.86
CA THR A 656 4.41 -9.35 15.23
C THR A 656 5.58 -8.75 14.46
N PRO A 657 5.31 -8.02 13.35
CA PRO A 657 6.33 -7.27 12.64
C PRO A 657 6.63 -5.91 13.29
N LEU A 658 6.41 -5.73 14.61
CA LEU A 658 6.40 -4.42 15.29
C LEU A 658 7.61 -3.55 14.91
N PHE A 659 8.84 -4.08 15.01
CA PHE A 659 10.05 -3.33 14.68
C PHE A 659 10.26 -3.10 13.19
N HIS A 660 9.88 -4.07 12.34
CA HIS A 660 9.98 -3.92 10.90
C HIS A 660 8.99 -2.87 10.38
N ALA A 661 7.75 -2.91 10.85
CA ALA A 661 6.72 -1.93 10.53
C ALA A 661 7.12 -0.53 11.02
N PHE A 662 7.71 -0.43 12.22
CA PHE A 662 8.23 0.84 12.75
C PHE A 662 9.37 1.39 11.89
N ALA A 663 10.39 0.57 11.59
CA ALA A 663 11.53 0.98 10.76
C ALA A 663 11.11 1.38 9.34
N THR A 664 10.22 0.62 8.71
CA THR A 664 9.69 0.94 7.38
C THR A 664 8.87 2.22 7.38
N ALA A 665 8.05 2.48 8.41
CA ALA A 665 7.25 3.71 8.51
C ALA A 665 8.12 4.98 8.64
N ILE A 666 9.25 4.87 9.35
CA ILE A 666 10.25 5.93 9.58
C ILE A 666 11.06 6.20 8.30
N LEU A 667 11.35 5.15 7.51
CA LEU A 667 12.14 5.27 6.29
C LEU A 667 11.31 5.43 5.01
N ALA A 668 9.96 5.44 5.11
CA ALA A 668 9.02 5.36 3.99
C ALA A 668 9.14 6.48 2.94
N SER A 669 9.68 7.65 3.29
CA SER A 669 9.84 8.77 2.36
C SER A 669 11.19 9.46 2.57
N PRO A 670 11.75 10.14 1.56
CA PRO A 670 13.01 10.88 1.71
C PRO A 670 12.90 11.98 2.78
N ALA A 671 11.74 12.65 2.90
CA ALA A 671 11.48 13.64 3.93
C ALA A 671 11.54 13.01 5.34
N ARG A 672 10.86 11.87 5.55
CA ARG A 672 10.90 11.17 6.85
C ARG A 672 12.30 10.67 7.18
N ARG A 673 13.04 10.14 6.19
CA ARG A 673 14.44 9.75 6.37
C ARG A 673 15.31 10.90 6.86
N LEU A 674 15.21 12.07 6.22
CA LEU A 674 15.94 13.27 6.63
C LEU A 674 15.55 13.74 8.04
N TRP A 675 14.26 13.78 8.34
CA TRP A 675 13.77 14.14 9.69
C TRP A 675 14.30 13.21 10.76
N THR A 676 14.24 11.89 10.52
CA THR A 676 14.67 10.88 11.49
C THR A 676 16.17 10.90 11.71
N LEU A 677 16.95 11.18 10.64
CA LEU A 677 18.39 11.40 10.75
C LEU A 677 18.71 12.68 11.53
N ALA A 678 17.99 13.77 11.27
CA ALA A 678 18.17 15.04 11.97
C ALA A 678 17.89 14.92 13.47
N GLU A 679 16.79 14.25 13.85
CA GLU A 679 16.44 13.97 15.24
C GLU A 679 17.49 13.07 15.91
N LEU A 680 17.97 12.03 15.22
CA LEU A 680 19.02 11.15 15.75
C LEU A 680 20.35 11.91 15.96
N CYS A 681 20.73 12.79 15.04
CA CYS A 681 21.90 13.65 15.20
C CYS A 681 21.73 14.66 16.35
N LEU A 682 20.54 15.25 16.52
CA LEU A 682 20.25 16.19 17.60
C LEU A 682 20.27 15.48 18.96
N ALA A 683 19.68 14.29 19.06
CA ALA A 683 19.73 13.45 20.25
C ALA A 683 21.18 13.05 20.60
N LEU A 684 21.99 12.66 19.61
CA LEU A 684 23.40 12.33 19.83
C LEU A 684 24.23 13.55 20.27
N TYR A 685 23.96 14.73 19.70
CA TYR A 685 24.65 15.96 20.09
C TYR A 685 24.28 16.39 21.51
N THR A 686 22.99 16.40 21.84
CA THR A 686 22.50 16.83 23.17
C THR A 686 23.00 15.89 24.26
N THR A 687 23.00 14.58 24.01
CA THR A 687 23.55 13.59 24.95
C THR A 687 25.05 13.77 25.15
N LEU A 688 25.82 13.99 24.08
CA LEU A 688 27.25 14.28 24.16
C LEU A 688 27.51 15.57 24.97
N PHE A 689 26.79 16.66 24.69
CA PHE A 689 26.92 17.92 25.42
C PHE A 689 26.62 17.76 26.91
N MET A 690 25.50 17.11 27.23
CA MET A 690 25.10 16.86 28.63
C MET A 690 26.08 15.93 29.33
N SER A 691 26.71 14.98 28.64
CA SER A 691 27.71 14.08 29.24
C SER A 691 28.96 14.83 29.67
N ILE A 692 29.41 15.78 28.84
CA ILE A 692 30.56 16.64 29.12
C ILE A 692 30.24 17.56 30.30
N GLN A 693 29.04 18.16 30.34
CA GLN A 693 28.65 19.04 31.44
C GLN A 693 28.40 18.29 32.73
N GLY A 694 27.75 17.13 32.68
CA GLY A 694 27.49 16.28 33.85
C GLY A 694 28.77 15.76 34.49
N ARG A 695 29.77 15.39 33.68
CA ARG A 695 31.11 15.02 34.19
C ARG A 695 31.80 16.22 34.86
N LYS A 696 31.71 17.42 34.27
CA LYS A 696 32.27 18.65 34.87
C LYS A 696 31.64 18.98 36.23
N HIS A 697 30.34 18.74 36.39
CA HIS A 697 29.60 19.02 37.63
C HIS A 697 29.50 17.83 38.59
N ARG A 698 30.21 16.72 38.30
CA ARG A 698 30.26 15.49 39.12
C ARG A 698 28.87 14.96 39.50
N VAL A 699 27.94 14.96 38.54
CA VAL A 699 26.59 14.43 38.75
C VAL A 699 26.66 12.92 39.05
N PRO A 700 26.09 12.42 40.16
CA PRO A 700 26.14 11.01 40.49
C PRO A 700 25.34 10.17 39.49
N ARG A 701 25.83 8.96 39.20
CA ARG A 701 25.16 7.97 38.32
C ARG A 701 24.70 8.53 36.98
N LEU A 702 25.46 9.49 36.43
CA LEU A 702 25.18 10.17 35.17
C LEU A 702 24.92 9.19 33.99
N TYR A 703 25.57 8.02 33.99
CA TYR A 703 25.38 6.99 32.98
C TYR A 703 23.92 6.49 32.89
N ALA A 704 23.17 6.46 34.00
CA ALA A 704 21.80 5.96 34.03
C ALA A 704 20.84 6.89 33.27
N PHE A 705 21.06 8.20 33.37
CA PHE A 705 20.29 9.21 32.64
C PHE A 705 20.52 9.10 31.13
N PHE A 706 21.76 8.82 30.71
CA PHE A 706 22.08 8.63 29.29
C PHE A 706 21.58 7.30 28.74
N ALA A 707 21.76 6.21 29.49
CA ALA A 707 21.21 4.92 29.10
C ALA A 707 19.68 5.00 28.91
N LEU A 708 18.98 5.68 29.82
CA LEU A 708 17.54 5.93 29.69
C LEU A 708 17.19 6.75 28.44
N SER A 709 17.99 7.77 28.10
CA SER A 709 17.78 8.60 26.90
C SER A 709 17.95 7.87 25.56
N GLN A 710 18.63 6.72 25.55
CA GLN A 710 18.84 5.93 24.34
C GLN A 710 17.80 4.81 24.16
N ILE A 711 17.07 4.46 25.23
CA ILE A 711 16.09 3.36 25.23
C ILE A 711 14.70 3.84 24.85
N LEU A 712 14.38 5.10 25.16
CA LEU A 712 13.19 5.78 24.66
C LEU A 712 13.56 6.50 23.36
N PRO A 713 13.15 6.01 22.17
CA PRO A 713 13.32 6.80 20.95
C PRO A 713 12.55 8.11 21.16
N VAL A 714 13.27 9.24 21.07
CA VAL A 714 12.70 10.59 21.10
C VAL A 714 11.95 10.86 19.81
#